data_AF-A0A0E4CUX6-F1
#
_entry.id   AF-A0A0E4CUX6-F1
#
_cell.length_a   1.000
_cell.length_b   1.000
_cell.length_c   1.000
_cell.angle_alpha   90.00
_cell.angle_beta   90.00
_cell.angle_gamma   90.00
#
_symmetry.space_group_name_H-M   'P 1'
#
loop_
_entity.id
_entity.type
_entity.pdbx_description
1 polymer ?
#
loop_
_entity_poly.entity_id
_entity_poly.type
_entity_poly.pdbx_seq_one_letter_code
_entity_poly.pdbx_strand_id
1 'polypeptide(L)'
;MKWGMPGMTRSQYFFNSSVIRQCLRQHGWIGIIYTLGLLFSLPLQLFMSRYPGAEPQKIDTLFRVGGNIQMLFIISLPVAAGLFLFRYLQSRMASDLWHSLPLRREHLLTAHLASGLGLLLLPVWLTAAVTAMVTPMNGNMYIYQGSDIWSWCLTVSILTLFLFVFSIFVGICTGQTVLQGIIIYILLLLPAVLMELVNLHLNRYLYGYPEWFGLNNDRLVWSPLLHLIVLAEEPYSTGELWAYSGLSLVFIVFSYILYRKRSAEKSGQAIAFTYFNPLFKAGVMLCAMLLAGTYFAAVKPHQVGWILCSHFAGALLGYIAAEMIIRKTWHILSRRVPLEFAVYGVLLGLLIYIPVSGLTGYESRVPAAEHITGVYAGSNYRMYNDDSYNRYASGEVAKVSSGSRVPFSGGQQYVEAVRNLHQTLVTMRPDKNAFPLEGYTRGSRMFTLAYQLDNGRKMVREYRIPAQGFEPEMKAVMGNEDFKRAEYDIQALNTEIESFRLSSRNRVVRITEPEDVQEFKDILIREKLNMSYEDQNEGQLPIAYIQPINKPADEEEGSGRAMVTVTRNYEWLPSYKELGNWMEQKGYADKIRTTAQDVKSAEIIKDDYKGKLSPEKIYNVELHMALARQQKLSVVTRDKKLIEGILENQREYAGKNGMYAAKLEYTDGDTQYVSLDGKGLEPALKQLLP
;
A
#
# COMPACT_ATOMS: atom_id res chain seq x y z
N MET A 1 -44.90 -65.87 29.76
CA MET A 1 -43.74 -65.59 28.88
C MET A 1 -44.16 -64.64 27.78
N LYS A 2 -43.63 -63.41 27.79
CA LYS A 2 -43.35 -62.53 26.63
C LYS A 2 -42.64 -61.30 27.20
N TRP A 3 -41.31 -61.36 27.24
CA TRP A 3 -40.47 -60.21 27.59
C TRP A 3 -40.14 -59.44 26.30
N GLY A 4 -40.34 -58.12 26.37
CA GLY A 4 -40.31 -57.21 25.24
C GLY A 4 -38.95 -57.10 24.55
N MET A 5 -39.03 -56.84 23.25
CA MET A 5 -37.88 -56.53 22.40
C MET A 5 -37.20 -55.22 22.85
N PRO A 6 -35.86 -55.15 22.92
CA PRO A 6 -35.17 -53.89 23.10
C PRO A 6 -35.29 -53.07 21.82
N GLY A 7 -35.96 -51.92 21.90
CA GLY A 7 -35.98 -50.95 20.80
C GLY A 7 -34.56 -50.53 20.43
N MET A 8 -34.23 -50.60 19.14
CA MET A 8 -33.00 -50.03 18.59
C MET A 8 -32.90 -48.56 18.99
N THR A 9 -31.90 -48.23 19.80
CA THR A 9 -31.65 -46.87 20.28
C THR A 9 -31.20 -45.99 19.12
N ARG A 10 -31.77 -44.79 19.04
CA ARG A 10 -31.50 -43.72 18.04
C ARG A 10 -30.04 -43.19 18.08
N SER A 11 -29.14 -43.81 18.84
CA SER A 11 -27.78 -43.36 19.17
C SER A 11 -26.70 -43.76 18.14
N GLN A 12 -27.06 -44.47 17.07
CA GLN A 12 -26.12 -44.96 16.05
C GLN A 12 -26.09 -44.14 14.75
N TYR A 13 -26.90 -43.08 14.64
CA TYR A 13 -26.93 -42.22 13.44
C TYR A 13 -25.76 -41.23 13.42
N PHE A 14 -25.29 -40.89 12.21
CA PHE A 14 -24.24 -39.91 11.94
C PHE A 14 -24.51 -38.53 12.57
N PHE A 15 -25.79 -38.20 12.77
CA PHE A 15 -26.30 -36.96 13.36
C PHE A 15 -26.93 -37.25 14.73
N ASN A 16 -26.14 -37.16 15.80
CA ASN A 16 -26.68 -37.32 17.15
C ASN A 16 -27.34 -36.02 17.63
N SER A 17 -28.66 -35.96 17.52
CA SER A 17 -29.46 -34.78 17.89
C SER A 17 -29.33 -34.40 19.37
N SER A 18 -28.98 -35.33 20.27
CA SER A 18 -28.80 -34.99 21.70
C SER A 18 -27.53 -34.19 21.94
N VAL A 19 -26.43 -34.56 21.29
CA VAL A 19 -25.16 -33.82 21.35
C VAL A 19 -25.34 -32.42 20.77
N ILE A 20 -25.99 -32.30 19.61
CA ILE A 20 -26.27 -31.00 18.99
C ILE A 20 -27.12 -30.12 19.92
N ARG A 21 -28.21 -30.66 20.47
CA ARG A 21 -29.07 -29.92 21.40
C ARG A 21 -28.31 -29.47 22.65
N GLN A 22 -27.42 -30.32 23.17
CA GLN A 22 -26.57 -29.96 24.30
C GLN A 22 -25.60 -28.84 23.94
N CYS A 23 -24.91 -28.92 22.80
CA CYS A 23 -24.01 -27.88 22.31
C CYS A 23 -24.74 -26.55 22.12
N LEU A 24 -25.93 -26.56 21.51
CA LEU A 24 -26.75 -25.36 21.33
C LEU A 24 -27.20 -24.76 22.67
N ARG A 25 -27.55 -25.58 23.67
CA ARG A 25 -27.91 -25.09 25.01
C ARG A 25 -26.72 -24.48 25.74
N GLN A 26 -25.53 -25.07 25.59
CA GLN A 26 -24.33 -24.63 26.29
C GLN A 26 -23.66 -23.41 25.65
N HIS A 27 -23.67 -23.33 24.31
CA HIS A 27 -22.94 -22.32 23.54
C HIS A 27 -23.86 -21.40 22.71
N GLY A 28 -25.18 -21.50 22.88
CA GLY A 28 -26.17 -20.70 22.16
C GLY A 28 -26.00 -19.19 22.31
N TRP A 29 -25.43 -18.74 23.44
CA TRP A 29 -25.11 -17.33 23.68
C TRP A 29 -24.17 -16.75 22.62
N ILE A 30 -23.30 -17.55 21.98
CA ILE A 30 -22.41 -17.10 20.91
C ILE A 30 -23.22 -16.65 19.70
N GLY A 31 -24.21 -17.45 19.30
CA GLY A 31 -25.11 -17.10 18.19
C GLY A 31 -25.97 -15.87 18.49
N ILE A 32 -26.41 -15.71 19.75
CA ILE A 32 -27.15 -14.52 20.20
C ILE A 32 -26.29 -13.26 20.08
N ILE A 33 -25.07 -13.27 20.64
CA ILE A 33 -24.15 -12.12 20.55
C ILE A 33 -23.82 -11.81 19.09
N TYR A 34 -23.57 -12.84 18.27
CA TYR A 34 -23.25 -12.63 16.87
C TYR A 34 -24.43 -12.03 16.10
N THR A 35 -25.66 -12.49 16.35
CA THR A 35 -26.88 -11.92 15.78
C THR A 35 -27.03 -10.44 16.16
N LEU A 36 -26.91 -10.13 17.46
CA LEU A 36 -27.03 -8.75 17.94
C LEU A 36 -25.95 -7.85 17.35
N GLY A 37 -24.70 -8.33 17.29
CA GLY A 37 -23.59 -7.59 16.70
C GLY A 37 -23.78 -7.32 15.21
N LEU A 38 -24.25 -8.30 14.44
CA LEU A 38 -24.50 -8.13 13.01
C LEU A 38 -25.69 -7.22 12.73
N LEU A 39 -26.79 -7.36 13.48
CA LEU A 39 -27.94 -6.46 13.38
C LEU A 39 -27.59 -5.02 13.77
N PHE A 40 -26.75 -4.85 14.80
CA PHE A 40 -26.26 -3.54 15.21
C PHE A 40 -25.32 -2.91 14.16
N SER A 41 -24.46 -3.71 13.55
CA SER A 41 -23.43 -3.22 12.63
C SER A 41 -23.94 -2.90 11.23
N LEU A 42 -24.97 -3.60 10.72
CA LEU A 42 -25.47 -3.36 9.37
C LEU A 42 -26.87 -2.70 9.35
N PRO A 43 -27.99 -3.43 9.60
CA PRO A 43 -29.31 -2.86 9.36
C PRO A 43 -29.65 -1.68 10.27
N LEU A 44 -29.15 -1.63 11.50
CA LEU A 44 -29.34 -0.47 12.36
C LEU A 44 -28.60 0.78 11.83
N GLN A 45 -27.39 0.60 11.31
CA GLN A 45 -26.58 1.72 10.81
C GLN A 45 -27.15 2.33 9.53
N LEU A 46 -27.90 1.56 8.73
CA LEU A 46 -28.62 2.10 7.58
C LEU A 46 -29.57 3.25 7.94
N PHE A 47 -30.10 3.25 9.17
CA PHE A 47 -31.01 4.30 9.68
C PHE A 47 -30.32 5.36 10.54
N MET A 48 -29.27 4.99 11.28
CA MET A 48 -28.58 5.92 12.20
C MET A 48 -27.80 7.02 11.47
N SER A 49 -27.43 6.80 10.22
CA SER A 49 -26.62 7.77 9.47
C SER A 49 -27.42 9.01 9.03
N ARG A 50 -28.74 9.10 9.23
CA ARG A 50 -29.59 10.17 8.68
C ARG A 50 -29.19 11.59 9.08
N TYR A 51 -28.69 12.38 8.12
CA TYR A 51 -28.51 13.83 8.26
C TYR A 51 -29.70 14.60 7.66
N PRO A 52 -30.33 15.55 8.39
CA PRO A 52 -31.37 16.40 7.83
C PRO A 52 -30.86 17.20 6.62
N GLY A 53 -31.48 17.01 5.45
CA GLY A 53 -31.15 17.74 4.21
C GLY A 53 -30.08 17.09 3.31
N ALA A 54 -29.51 15.95 3.68
CA ALA A 54 -28.59 15.21 2.82
C ALA A 54 -29.34 14.29 1.85
N GLU A 55 -28.92 14.26 0.59
CA GLU A 55 -29.44 13.30 -0.39
C GLU A 55 -28.91 11.88 -0.12
N PRO A 56 -29.70 10.83 -0.44
CA PRO A 56 -29.25 9.45 -0.28
C PRO A 56 -27.99 9.16 -1.12
N GLN A 57 -27.01 8.50 -0.50
CA GLN A 57 -25.74 8.15 -1.13
C GLN A 57 -25.79 6.77 -1.78
N LYS A 58 -25.39 6.66 -3.05
CA LYS A 58 -25.22 5.37 -3.72
C LYS A 58 -23.97 4.66 -3.19
N ILE A 59 -24.09 3.39 -2.85
CA ILE A 59 -22.97 2.56 -2.41
C ILE A 59 -22.87 1.31 -3.27
N ASP A 60 -21.64 0.92 -3.61
CA ASP A 60 -21.37 -0.30 -4.39
C ASP A 60 -21.20 -1.55 -3.51
N THR A 61 -21.20 -1.39 -2.17
CA THR A 61 -21.01 -2.49 -1.23
C THR A 61 -21.55 -2.15 0.15
N LEU A 62 -22.22 -3.12 0.79
CA LEU A 62 -22.74 -2.98 2.15
C LEU A 62 -21.65 -2.95 3.21
N PHE A 63 -20.41 -3.34 2.89
CA PHE A 63 -19.28 -3.24 3.82
C PHE A 63 -18.84 -1.79 4.11
N ARG A 64 -19.34 -0.81 3.34
CA ARG A 64 -19.16 0.63 3.64
C ARG A 64 -20.06 1.11 4.78
N VAL A 65 -21.13 0.38 5.09
CA VAL A 65 -22.02 0.64 6.21
C VAL A 65 -21.52 -0.16 7.40
N GLY A 66 -21.54 0.36 8.62
CA GLY A 66 -21.01 -0.38 9.78
C GLY A 66 -19.61 0.03 10.22
N GLY A 67 -18.80 0.45 9.26
CA GLY A 67 -17.35 0.61 9.43
C GLY A 67 -16.71 -0.65 10.03
N ASN A 68 -15.68 -0.43 10.87
CA ASN A 68 -14.90 -1.51 11.49
C ASN A 68 -15.68 -2.38 12.48
N ILE A 69 -16.90 -1.98 12.88
CA ILE A 69 -17.71 -2.71 13.87
C ILE A 69 -18.16 -4.06 13.31
N GLN A 70 -18.57 -4.11 12.04
CA GLN A 70 -18.98 -5.37 11.40
C GLN A 70 -17.80 -6.36 11.35
N MET A 71 -16.60 -5.87 11.01
CA MET A 71 -15.38 -6.65 10.89
C MET A 71 -14.98 -7.28 12.24
N LEU A 72 -15.09 -6.53 13.33
CA LEU A 72 -14.81 -7.02 14.69
C LEU A 72 -15.61 -8.30 14.98
N PHE A 73 -16.90 -8.31 14.66
CA PHE A 73 -17.77 -9.46 14.92
C PHE A 73 -17.45 -10.65 14.00
N ILE A 74 -17.23 -10.40 12.70
CA ILE A 74 -16.91 -11.44 11.72
C ILE A 74 -15.58 -12.12 12.04
N ILE A 75 -14.61 -11.38 12.57
CA ILE A 75 -13.29 -11.93 12.94
C ILE A 75 -13.39 -12.72 14.24
N SER A 76 -14.00 -12.14 15.27
CA SER A 76 -13.88 -12.66 16.64
C SER A 76 -14.86 -13.79 16.96
N LEU A 77 -16.12 -13.74 16.49
CA LEU A 77 -17.16 -14.67 16.92
C LEU A 77 -17.00 -16.08 16.32
N PRO A 78 -16.67 -16.25 15.02
CA PRO A 78 -16.39 -17.57 14.46
C PRO A 78 -15.18 -18.24 15.12
N VAL A 79 -14.14 -17.46 15.41
CA VAL A 79 -12.97 -17.93 16.16
C VAL A 79 -13.37 -18.37 17.57
N ALA A 80 -14.10 -17.52 18.30
CA ALA A 80 -14.60 -17.81 19.65
C ALA A 80 -15.45 -19.08 19.67
N ALA A 81 -16.36 -19.28 18.71
CA ALA A 81 -17.13 -20.50 18.57
C ALA A 81 -16.21 -21.74 18.47
N GLY A 82 -15.19 -21.70 17.62
CA GLY A 82 -14.22 -22.80 17.51
C GLY A 82 -13.46 -23.04 18.82
N LEU A 83 -13.07 -21.99 19.56
CA LEU A 83 -12.42 -22.11 20.87
C LEU A 83 -13.34 -22.78 21.90
N PHE A 84 -14.58 -22.32 22.02
CA PHE A 84 -15.52 -22.78 23.05
C PHE A 84 -16.08 -24.18 22.76
N LEU A 85 -16.50 -24.44 21.52
CA LEU A 85 -17.09 -25.74 21.15
C LEU A 85 -16.05 -26.88 21.23
N PHE A 86 -14.78 -26.61 21.00
CA PHE A 86 -13.71 -27.63 21.05
C PHE A 86 -12.85 -27.58 22.31
N ARG A 87 -13.21 -26.73 23.27
CA ARG A 87 -12.52 -26.62 24.58
C ARG A 87 -12.45 -27.96 25.31
N TYR A 88 -13.41 -28.86 25.10
CA TYR A 88 -13.41 -30.18 25.72
C TYR A 88 -12.18 -31.02 25.34
N LEU A 89 -11.55 -30.77 24.18
CA LEU A 89 -10.31 -31.45 23.77
C LEU A 89 -9.07 -30.99 24.52
N GLN A 90 -9.15 -29.83 25.17
CA GLN A 90 -8.02 -29.16 25.78
C GLN A 90 -7.98 -29.38 27.31
N SER A 91 -9.11 -29.76 27.89
CA SER A 91 -9.22 -30.21 29.29
C SER A 91 -9.17 -31.72 29.37
N ARG A 92 -8.33 -32.29 30.25
CA ARG A 92 -8.24 -33.74 30.45
C ARG A 92 -9.58 -34.35 30.88
N MET A 93 -10.16 -33.81 31.96
CA MET A 93 -11.42 -34.31 32.52
C MET A 93 -12.58 -34.27 31.51
N ALA A 94 -12.67 -33.22 30.70
CA ALA A 94 -13.71 -33.12 29.67
C ALA A 94 -13.42 -34.07 28.50
N SER A 95 -12.16 -34.17 28.06
CA SER A 95 -11.73 -35.07 26.99
C SER A 95 -12.05 -36.53 27.34
N ASP A 96 -11.73 -36.97 28.56
CA ASP A 96 -12.00 -38.32 29.05
C ASP A 96 -13.51 -38.61 29.09
N LEU A 97 -14.33 -37.66 29.57
CA LEU A 97 -15.78 -37.79 29.58
C LEU A 97 -16.34 -37.99 28.17
N TRP A 98 -16.02 -37.08 27.23
CA TRP A 98 -16.56 -37.13 25.87
C TRP A 98 -16.07 -38.35 25.08
N HIS A 99 -14.84 -38.81 25.33
CA HIS A 99 -14.27 -40.00 24.69
C HIS A 99 -14.66 -41.32 25.36
N SER A 100 -15.23 -41.30 26.56
CA SER A 100 -15.82 -42.49 27.21
C SER A 100 -17.22 -42.84 26.68
N LEU A 101 -17.90 -41.89 26.04
CA LEU A 101 -19.21 -42.12 25.44
C LEU A 101 -19.11 -43.16 24.30
N PRO A 102 -20.14 -43.99 24.08
CA PRO A 102 -20.18 -44.99 23.01
C PRO A 102 -20.43 -44.33 21.63
N LEU A 103 -19.68 -43.28 21.31
CA LEU A 103 -19.76 -42.49 20.08
C LEU A 103 -18.41 -42.48 19.38
N ARG A 104 -18.42 -42.64 18.05
CA ARG A 104 -17.20 -42.47 17.25
C ARG A 104 -16.76 -41.01 17.27
N ARG A 105 -15.45 -40.80 17.22
CA ARG A 105 -14.83 -39.46 17.13
C ARG A 105 -15.37 -38.65 15.95
N GLU A 106 -15.55 -39.29 14.80
CA GLU A 106 -16.11 -38.64 13.60
C GLU A 106 -17.52 -38.06 13.85
N HIS A 107 -18.36 -38.76 14.61
CA HIS A 107 -19.70 -38.27 14.99
C HIS A 107 -19.64 -37.10 15.97
N LEU A 108 -18.71 -37.13 16.94
CA LEU A 108 -18.50 -36.01 17.85
C LEU A 108 -18.06 -34.76 17.09
N LEU A 109 -17.10 -34.90 16.17
CA LEU A 109 -16.64 -33.79 15.33
C LEU A 109 -17.78 -33.25 14.45
N THR A 110 -18.54 -34.13 13.80
CA THR A 110 -19.69 -33.75 12.95
C THR A 110 -20.74 -32.98 13.75
N ALA A 111 -21.09 -33.45 14.94
CA ALA A 111 -22.10 -32.80 15.79
C ALA A 111 -21.66 -31.41 16.25
N HIS A 112 -20.40 -31.23 16.66
CA HIS A 112 -19.87 -29.92 17.07
C HIS A 112 -19.71 -28.97 15.86
N LEU A 113 -19.24 -29.47 14.72
CA LEU A 113 -19.15 -28.70 13.48
C LEU A 113 -20.54 -28.20 13.05
N ALA A 114 -21.53 -29.09 12.95
CA ALA A 114 -22.90 -28.73 12.58
C ALA A 114 -23.53 -27.75 13.56
N SER A 115 -23.31 -27.93 14.87
CA SER A 115 -23.79 -27.01 15.90
C SER A 115 -23.20 -25.61 15.73
N GLY A 116 -21.89 -25.50 15.53
CA GLY A 116 -21.24 -24.21 15.34
C GLY A 116 -21.63 -23.53 14.03
N LEU A 117 -21.75 -24.28 12.92
CA LEU A 117 -22.26 -23.74 11.66
C LEU A 117 -23.69 -23.20 11.81
N GLY A 118 -24.56 -23.92 12.51
CA GLY A 118 -25.91 -23.44 12.81
C GLY A 118 -25.90 -22.16 13.65
N LEU A 119 -25.05 -22.09 14.68
CA LEU A 119 -24.92 -20.91 15.56
C LEU A 119 -24.34 -19.69 14.86
N LEU A 120 -23.53 -19.87 13.80
CA LEU A 120 -22.82 -18.79 13.14
C LEU A 120 -23.47 -18.35 11.82
N LEU A 121 -23.90 -19.29 10.98
CA LEU A 121 -24.51 -18.95 9.69
C LEU A 121 -25.93 -18.41 9.86
N LEU A 122 -26.73 -18.93 10.79
CA LEU A 122 -28.09 -18.42 11.01
C LEU A 122 -28.11 -16.91 11.31
N PRO A 123 -27.25 -16.36 12.19
CA PRO A 123 -27.10 -14.91 12.36
C PRO A 123 -26.85 -14.15 11.06
N VAL A 124 -25.93 -14.62 10.21
CA VAL A 124 -25.57 -13.96 8.94
C VAL A 124 -26.76 -13.87 8.00
N TRP A 125 -27.45 -15.00 7.79
CA TRP A 125 -28.61 -15.08 6.92
C TRP A 125 -29.80 -14.29 7.48
N LEU A 126 -29.99 -14.29 8.81
CA LEU A 126 -31.00 -13.48 9.47
C LEU A 126 -30.72 -11.99 9.28
N THR A 127 -29.47 -11.54 9.43
CA THR A 127 -29.08 -10.15 9.19
C THR A 127 -29.32 -9.76 7.73
N ALA A 128 -28.97 -10.61 6.76
CA ALA A 128 -29.24 -10.35 5.35
C ALA A 128 -30.74 -10.22 5.07
N ALA A 129 -31.57 -11.09 5.66
CA ALA A 129 -33.02 -11.02 5.54
C ALA A 129 -33.59 -9.74 6.15
N VAL A 130 -33.15 -9.36 7.36
CA VAL A 130 -33.58 -8.11 8.00
C VAL A 130 -33.15 -6.89 7.18
N THR A 131 -31.92 -6.87 6.65
CA THR A 131 -31.45 -5.81 5.76
C THR A 131 -32.34 -5.68 4.53
N ALA A 132 -32.69 -6.79 3.88
CA ALA A 132 -33.60 -6.79 2.72
C ALA A 132 -35.02 -6.29 3.06
N MET A 133 -35.53 -6.61 4.24
CA MET A 133 -36.82 -6.10 4.72
C MET A 133 -36.78 -4.58 4.99
N VAL A 134 -35.63 -4.09 5.42
CA VAL A 134 -35.38 -2.69 5.77
C VAL A 134 -35.11 -1.82 4.55
N THR A 135 -34.54 -2.37 3.47
CA THR A 135 -34.19 -1.65 2.23
C THR A 135 -35.29 -0.70 1.72
N PRO A 136 -36.58 -1.10 1.62
CA PRO A 136 -37.64 -0.22 1.11
C PRO A 136 -38.17 0.80 2.13
N MET A 137 -37.69 0.82 3.38
CA MET A 137 -38.24 1.66 4.44
C MET A 137 -37.75 3.12 4.35
N ASN A 138 -38.67 4.06 4.61
CA ASN A 138 -38.36 5.49 4.67
C ASN A 138 -37.37 5.79 5.82
N GLY A 139 -36.12 6.14 5.48
CA GLY A 139 -35.06 6.44 6.45
C GLY A 139 -33.70 5.84 6.10
N ASN A 140 -33.64 4.92 5.13
CA ASN A 140 -32.38 4.43 4.58
C ASN A 140 -31.69 5.54 3.77
N MET A 141 -30.49 5.94 4.17
CA MET A 141 -29.70 6.93 3.44
C MET A 141 -28.88 6.36 2.29
N TYR A 142 -28.85 5.04 2.12
CA TYR A 142 -28.00 4.40 1.14
C TYR A 142 -28.82 3.75 0.03
N ILE A 143 -28.42 3.98 -1.22
CA ILE A 143 -28.98 3.34 -2.40
C ILE A 143 -28.07 2.15 -2.75
N TYR A 144 -28.63 0.94 -2.67
CA TYR A 144 -27.95 -0.32 -3.00
C TYR A 144 -28.96 -1.33 -3.58
N GLN A 145 -28.48 -2.37 -4.24
CA GLN A 145 -29.29 -3.39 -4.90
C GLN A 145 -29.36 -4.70 -4.10
N GLY A 146 -30.32 -5.56 -4.43
CA GLY A 146 -30.43 -6.90 -3.84
C GLY A 146 -29.19 -7.77 -4.06
N SER A 147 -28.45 -7.54 -5.15
CA SER A 147 -27.15 -8.17 -5.41
C SER A 147 -26.11 -7.85 -4.34
N ASP A 148 -26.17 -6.65 -3.75
CA ASP A 148 -25.20 -6.20 -2.74
C ASP A 148 -25.48 -6.86 -1.37
N ILE A 149 -26.76 -7.11 -1.08
CA ILE A 149 -27.18 -7.92 0.08
C ILE A 149 -26.73 -9.36 -0.10
N TRP A 150 -26.91 -9.92 -1.29
CA TRP A 150 -26.49 -11.28 -1.61
C TRP A 150 -24.97 -11.45 -1.54
N SER A 151 -24.21 -10.51 -2.12
CA SER A 151 -22.75 -10.53 -2.11
C SER A 151 -22.19 -10.39 -0.69
N TRP A 152 -22.79 -9.51 0.13
CA TRP A 152 -22.48 -9.38 1.54
C TRP A 152 -22.75 -10.70 2.29
N CYS A 153 -23.93 -11.27 2.13
CA CYS A 153 -24.34 -12.51 2.81
C CYS A 153 -23.40 -13.67 2.47
N LEU A 154 -23.08 -13.84 1.19
CA LEU A 154 -22.19 -14.89 0.70
C LEU A 154 -20.76 -14.70 1.22
N THR A 155 -20.22 -13.48 1.12
CA THR A 155 -18.87 -13.14 1.60
C THR A 155 -18.75 -13.41 3.10
N VAL A 156 -19.68 -12.88 3.91
CA VAL A 156 -19.66 -13.08 5.37
C VAL A 156 -19.83 -14.55 5.72
N SER A 157 -20.67 -15.30 4.99
CA SER A 157 -20.85 -16.75 5.21
C SER A 157 -19.57 -17.53 4.94
N ILE A 158 -18.87 -17.25 3.83
CA ILE A 158 -17.61 -17.92 3.46
C ILE A 158 -16.52 -17.61 4.48
N LEU A 159 -16.35 -16.35 4.88
CA LEU A 159 -15.35 -15.95 5.86
C LEU A 159 -15.64 -16.55 7.24
N THR A 160 -16.92 -16.56 7.64
CA THR A 160 -17.37 -17.20 8.89
C THR A 160 -17.06 -18.69 8.89
N LEU A 161 -17.38 -19.39 7.80
CA LEU A 161 -17.08 -20.81 7.62
C LEU A 161 -15.57 -21.05 7.71
N PHE A 162 -14.78 -20.27 6.97
CA PHE A 162 -13.33 -20.38 6.94
C PHE A 162 -12.72 -20.18 8.33
N LEU A 163 -13.04 -19.08 9.01
CA LEU A 163 -12.49 -18.75 10.33
C LEU A 163 -12.89 -19.77 11.39
N PHE A 164 -14.15 -20.23 11.35
CA PHE A 164 -14.64 -21.26 12.27
C PHE A 164 -13.92 -22.58 12.08
N VAL A 165 -13.87 -23.10 10.84
CA VAL A 165 -13.21 -24.38 10.53
C VAL A 165 -11.71 -24.29 10.79
N PHE A 166 -11.08 -23.18 10.43
CA PHE A 166 -9.66 -22.95 10.71
C PHE A 166 -9.39 -22.98 12.22
N SER A 167 -10.26 -22.34 13.02
CA SER A 167 -10.19 -22.39 14.49
C SER A 167 -10.29 -23.84 15.01
N ILE A 168 -11.20 -24.65 14.46
CA ILE A 168 -11.32 -26.09 14.80
C ILE A 168 -10.04 -26.84 14.46
N PHE A 169 -9.51 -26.66 13.25
CA PHE A 169 -8.28 -27.32 12.81
C PHE A 169 -7.11 -27.01 13.75
N VAL A 170 -6.90 -25.73 14.09
CA VAL A 170 -5.88 -25.31 15.06
C VAL A 170 -6.18 -25.88 16.46
N GLY A 171 -7.45 -25.92 16.86
CA GLY A 171 -7.89 -26.54 18.12
C GLY A 171 -7.60 -28.03 18.22
N ILE A 172 -7.68 -28.76 17.11
CA ILE A 172 -7.31 -30.18 17.03
C ILE A 172 -5.79 -30.35 17.09
N CYS A 173 -5.01 -29.38 16.59
CA CYS A 173 -3.56 -29.39 16.64
C CYS A 173 -2.98 -28.89 17.98
N THR A 174 -3.79 -28.24 18.82
CA THR A 174 -3.36 -27.65 20.10
C THR A 174 -4.06 -28.29 21.29
N GLY A 175 -3.40 -28.29 22.45
CA GLY A 175 -3.96 -28.82 23.70
C GLY A 175 -4.37 -27.77 24.72
N GLN A 176 -4.28 -26.47 24.40
CA GLN A 176 -4.61 -25.36 25.31
C GLN A 176 -5.43 -24.28 24.58
N THR A 177 -6.53 -23.82 25.19
CA THR A 177 -7.46 -22.85 24.58
C THR A 177 -6.82 -21.49 24.33
N VAL A 178 -6.04 -21.00 25.30
CA VAL A 178 -5.36 -19.70 25.19
C VAL A 178 -4.34 -19.73 24.05
N LEU A 179 -3.52 -20.80 23.99
CA LEU A 179 -2.54 -20.99 22.92
C LEU A 179 -3.21 -21.16 21.55
N GLN A 180 -4.34 -21.89 21.47
CA GLN A 180 -5.14 -21.99 20.25
C GLN A 180 -5.54 -20.60 19.73
N GLY A 181 -6.10 -19.75 20.61
CA GLY A 181 -6.52 -18.39 20.25
C GLY A 181 -5.36 -17.56 19.71
N ILE A 182 -4.21 -17.57 20.39
CA ILE A 182 -3.02 -16.84 19.96
C ILE A 182 -2.51 -17.37 18.59
N ILE A 183 -2.38 -18.69 18.44
CA ILE A 183 -1.86 -19.30 17.21
C ILE A 183 -2.78 -19.02 16.02
N ILE A 184 -4.11 -19.00 16.19
CA ILE A 184 -5.05 -18.68 15.11
C ILE A 184 -4.72 -17.31 14.51
N TYR A 185 -4.66 -16.26 15.33
CA TYR A 185 -4.40 -14.92 14.82
C TYR A 185 -2.98 -14.76 14.26
N ILE A 186 -1.97 -15.40 14.89
CA ILE A 186 -0.61 -15.44 14.34
C ILE A 186 -0.63 -16.05 12.94
N LEU A 187 -1.24 -17.22 12.75
CA LEU A 187 -1.27 -17.91 11.46
C LEU A 187 -2.10 -17.17 10.41
N LEU A 188 -3.16 -16.45 10.79
CA LEU A 188 -3.94 -15.62 9.87
C LEU A 188 -3.17 -14.38 9.39
N LEU A 189 -2.27 -13.84 10.22
CA LEU A 189 -1.41 -12.70 9.89
C LEU A 189 -0.12 -13.11 9.16
N LEU A 190 0.37 -14.32 9.47
CA LEU A 190 1.71 -14.78 9.10
C LEU A 190 2.01 -14.66 7.59
N PRO A 191 1.14 -15.06 6.64
CA PRO A 191 1.45 -14.96 5.23
C PRO A 191 1.76 -13.52 4.78
N ALA A 192 0.90 -12.57 5.14
CA ALA A 192 1.06 -11.17 4.77
C ALA A 192 2.30 -10.53 5.45
N VAL A 193 2.50 -10.81 6.74
CA VAL A 193 3.68 -10.30 7.46
C VAL A 193 4.97 -10.89 6.88
N LEU A 194 4.98 -12.17 6.53
CA LEU A 194 6.16 -12.81 5.94
C LEU A 194 6.44 -12.27 4.54
N MET A 195 5.42 -12.05 3.71
CA MET A 195 5.58 -11.41 2.40
C MET A 195 6.18 -10.01 2.54
N GLU A 196 5.72 -9.22 3.51
CA GLU A 196 6.27 -7.89 3.76
C GLU A 196 7.73 -7.96 4.20
N LEU A 197 8.06 -8.83 5.16
CA LEU A 197 9.43 -9.00 5.64
C LEU A 197 10.37 -9.46 4.52
N VAL A 198 9.91 -10.36 3.64
CA VAL A 198 10.67 -10.79 2.47
C VAL A 198 10.81 -9.65 1.46
N ASN A 199 9.75 -8.88 1.21
CA ASN A 199 9.78 -7.75 0.29
C ASN A 199 10.80 -6.67 0.73
N LEU A 200 10.80 -6.33 2.03
CA LEU A 200 11.77 -5.42 2.63
C LEU A 200 13.20 -5.98 2.54
N HIS A 201 13.36 -7.29 2.77
CA HIS A 201 14.65 -7.97 2.61
C HIS A 201 15.15 -7.89 1.16
N LEU A 202 14.30 -8.18 0.18
CA LEU A 202 14.65 -8.09 -1.25
C LEU A 202 14.99 -6.65 -1.65
N ASN A 203 14.18 -5.65 -1.29
CA ASN A 203 14.46 -4.24 -1.59
C ASN A 203 15.81 -3.78 -1.03
N ARG A 204 16.14 -4.29 0.16
CA ARG A 204 17.38 -3.94 0.83
C ARG A 204 18.60 -4.46 0.09
N TYR A 205 18.59 -5.76 -0.24
CA TYR A 205 19.78 -6.46 -0.72
C TYR A 205 19.87 -6.58 -2.25
N LEU A 206 18.77 -6.47 -2.99
CA LEU A 206 18.77 -6.46 -4.45
C LEU A 206 18.81 -5.03 -4.99
N TYR A 207 19.87 -4.72 -5.72
CA TYR A 207 19.97 -3.48 -6.48
C TYR A 207 18.93 -3.45 -7.60
N GLY A 208 18.16 -2.36 -7.68
CA GLY A 208 17.08 -2.20 -8.67
C GLY A 208 15.74 -2.84 -8.30
N TYR A 209 15.56 -3.38 -7.07
CA TYR A 209 14.29 -3.99 -6.65
C TYR A 209 13.26 -2.93 -6.18
N PRO A 210 12.11 -2.80 -6.87
CA PRO A 210 11.03 -1.90 -6.46
C PRO A 210 10.23 -2.46 -5.27
N GLU A 211 10.27 -1.80 -4.11
CA GLU A 211 9.53 -2.25 -2.90
C GLU A 211 8.01 -2.25 -3.09
N TRP A 212 7.49 -1.31 -3.88
CA TRP A 212 6.06 -1.11 -4.08
C TRP A 212 5.47 -1.99 -5.19
N PHE A 213 6.27 -2.81 -5.87
CA PHE A 213 5.82 -3.64 -6.98
C PHE A 213 6.01 -5.13 -6.66
N GLY A 214 5.12 -5.98 -7.17
CA GLY A 214 5.21 -7.43 -6.95
C GLY A 214 4.60 -7.85 -5.61
N LEU A 215 5.41 -8.41 -4.70
CA LEU A 215 4.95 -9.06 -3.45
C LEU A 215 4.10 -8.14 -2.54
N ASN A 216 4.27 -6.82 -2.64
CA ASN A 216 3.54 -5.86 -1.83
C ASN A 216 2.11 -5.61 -2.33
N ASN A 217 1.85 -5.74 -3.64
CA ASN A 217 0.53 -5.44 -4.22
C ASN A 217 -0.54 -6.43 -3.77
N ASP A 218 -0.18 -7.71 -3.62
CA ASP A 218 -1.14 -8.77 -3.31
C ASP A 218 -1.10 -9.20 -1.83
N ARG A 219 -0.26 -8.58 -0.98
CA ARG A 219 0.00 -9.09 0.39
C ARG A 219 -1.27 -9.21 1.24
N LEU A 220 -2.25 -8.32 1.04
CA LEU A 220 -3.50 -8.30 1.79
C LEU A 220 -4.36 -9.53 1.42
N VAL A 221 -4.38 -9.94 0.15
CA VAL A 221 -5.12 -11.11 -0.35
C VAL A 221 -4.74 -12.39 0.40
N TRP A 222 -3.46 -12.50 0.79
CA TRP A 222 -2.92 -13.67 1.50
C TRP A 222 -3.26 -13.71 3.00
N SER A 223 -3.87 -12.67 3.56
CA SER A 223 -4.36 -12.64 4.93
C SER A 223 -5.83 -12.23 5.00
N PRO A 224 -6.76 -13.18 5.26
CA PRO A 224 -8.18 -12.83 5.38
C PRO A 224 -8.42 -11.85 6.53
N LEU A 225 -7.54 -11.81 7.54
CA LEU A 225 -7.65 -10.86 8.63
C LEU A 225 -7.35 -9.43 8.17
N LEU A 226 -6.26 -9.23 7.42
CA LEU A 226 -5.88 -7.89 6.95
C LEU A 226 -6.76 -7.40 5.82
N HIS A 227 -7.15 -8.28 4.90
CA HIS A 227 -8.07 -7.94 3.82
C HIS A 227 -9.46 -7.54 4.37
N LEU A 228 -9.92 -8.19 5.44
CA LEU A 228 -11.15 -7.80 6.13
C LEU A 228 -11.14 -6.33 6.58
N ILE A 229 -9.98 -5.77 6.95
CA ILE A 229 -9.84 -4.37 7.42
C ILE A 229 -10.04 -3.37 6.27
N VAL A 230 -9.69 -3.75 5.04
CA VAL A 230 -9.83 -2.89 3.84
C VAL A 230 -11.02 -3.28 2.96
N LEU A 231 -11.88 -4.19 3.42
CA LEU A 231 -12.95 -4.81 2.62
C LEU A 231 -13.97 -3.81 2.03
N ALA A 232 -14.17 -2.68 2.71
CA ALA A 232 -15.05 -1.60 2.23
C ALA A 232 -14.50 -0.90 0.97
N GLU A 233 -13.19 -0.96 0.77
CA GLU A 233 -12.45 -0.36 -0.35
C GLU A 233 -12.10 -1.41 -1.41
N GLU A 234 -11.66 -2.59 -0.97
CA GLU A 234 -11.24 -3.71 -1.82
C GLU A 234 -12.11 -4.94 -1.55
N PRO A 235 -13.27 -5.08 -2.25
CA PRO A 235 -14.12 -6.25 -2.11
C PRO A 235 -13.38 -7.52 -2.56
N TYR A 236 -13.65 -8.64 -1.88
CA TYR A 236 -13.10 -9.93 -2.29
C TYR A 236 -13.49 -10.26 -3.74
N SER A 237 -12.50 -10.69 -4.52
CA SER A 237 -12.76 -11.22 -5.85
C SER A 237 -13.49 -12.57 -5.76
N THR A 238 -14.22 -12.93 -6.82
CA THR A 238 -14.89 -14.24 -6.87
C THR A 238 -13.88 -15.40 -6.74
N GLY A 239 -12.68 -15.24 -7.33
CA GLY A 239 -11.61 -16.23 -7.21
C GLY A 239 -11.12 -16.42 -5.78
N GLU A 240 -10.96 -15.34 -5.02
CA GLU A 240 -10.58 -15.39 -3.60
C GLU A 240 -11.63 -16.09 -2.74
N LEU A 241 -12.91 -15.77 -2.94
CA LEU A 241 -14.00 -16.41 -2.20
C LEU A 241 -14.05 -17.92 -2.46
N TRP A 242 -13.82 -18.35 -3.71
CA TRP A 242 -13.69 -19.77 -4.04
C TRP A 242 -12.44 -20.40 -3.41
N ALA A 243 -11.32 -19.69 -3.36
CA ALA A 243 -10.10 -20.16 -2.68
C ALA A 243 -10.34 -20.37 -1.18
N TYR A 244 -10.98 -19.42 -0.48
CA TYR A 244 -11.33 -19.57 0.94
C TYR A 244 -12.34 -20.69 1.18
N SER A 245 -13.28 -20.89 0.27
CA SER A 245 -14.22 -22.03 0.31
C SER A 245 -13.49 -23.36 0.15
N GLY A 246 -12.56 -23.46 -0.80
CA GLY A 246 -11.71 -24.63 -1.00
C GLY A 246 -10.81 -24.91 0.21
N LEU A 247 -10.17 -23.89 0.77
CA LEU A 247 -9.36 -24.00 1.99
C LEU A 247 -10.20 -24.47 3.18
N SER A 248 -11.44 -23.98 3.31
CA SER A 248 -12.37 -24.46 4.35
C SER A 248 -12.62 -25.96 4.22
N LEU A 249 -12.87 -26.46 3.00
CA LEU A 249 -13.05 -27.90 2.76
C LEU A 249 -11.79 -28.69 3.13
N VAL A 250 -10.61 -28.21 2.74
CA VAL A 250 -9.32 -28.83 3.08
C VAL A 250 -9.13 -28.90 4.61
N PHE A 251 -9.42 -27.83 5.34
CA PHE A 251 -9.33 -27.82 6.80
C PHE A 251 -10.36 -28.73 7.47
N ILE A 252 -11.57 -28.88 6.91
CA ILE A 252 -12.54 -29.88 7.38
C ILE A 252 -11.94 -31.27 7.24
N VAL A 253 -11.44 -31.63 6.04
CA VAL A 253 -10.86 -32.96 5.77
C VAL A 253 -9.68 -33.24 6.71
N PHE A 254 -8.75 -32.30 6.85
CA PHE A 254 -7.63 -32.46 7.79
C PHE A 254 -8.09 -32.56 9.24
N SER A 255 -9.12 -31.81 9.63
CA SER A 255 -9.72 -31.92 10.97
C SER A 255 -10.22 -33.34 11.22
N TYR A 256 -10.93 -33.97 10.28
CA TYR A 256 -11.35 -35.38 10.43
C TYR A 256 -10.16 -36.35 10.57
N ILE A 257 -9.16 -36.23 9.69
CA ILE A 257 -7.98 -37.10 9.69
C ILE A 257 -7.20 -37.00 11.00
N LEU A 258 -6.90 -35.76 11.42
CA LEU A 258 -6.11 -35.51 12.63
C LEU A 258 -6.90 -35.83 13.90
N TYR A 259 -8.19 -35.51 13.93
CA TYR A 259 -9.04 -35.82 15.08
C TYR A 259 -9.14 -37.33 15.34
N ARG A 260 -9.21 -38.14 14.27
CA ARG A 260 -9.18 -39.60 14.40
C ARG A 260 -7.87 -40.09 15.01
N LYS A 261 -6.74 -39.48 14.65
CA LYS A 261 -5.39 -39.86 15.11
C LYS A 261 -4.99 -39.26 16.47
N ARG A 262 -5.68 -38.24 16.97
CA ARG A 262 -5.33 -37.54 18.23
C ARG A 262 -5.54 -38.45 19.44
N SER A 263 -4.52 -38.72 20.26
CA SER A 263 -4.75 -39.41 21.54
C SER A 263 -5.35 -38.46 22.58
N ALA A 264 -6.24 -38.96 23.43
CA ALA A 264 -6.90 -38.16 24.48
C ALA A 264 -5.87 -37.59 25.49
N GLU A 265 -4.75 -38.29 25.69
CA GLU A 265 -3.63 -37.88 26.54
C GLU A 265 -2.92 -36.59 26.08
N LYS A 266 -3.12 -36.16 24.83
CA LYS A 266 -2.57 -34.90 24.30
C LYS A 266 -3.27 -33.66 24.85
N SER A 267 -4.37 -33.81 25.59
CA SER A 267 -5.03 -32.70 26.28
C SER A 267 -4.06 -32.00 27.22
N GLY A 268 -3.97 -30.67 27.07
CA GLY A 268 -3.04 -29.84 27.79
C GLY A 268 -1.70 -29.62 27.09
N GLN A 269 -1.24 -30.42 26.12
CA GLN A 269 0.04 -30.22 25.39
C GLN A 269 0.03 -28.95 24.51
N ALA A 270 1.18 -28.31 24.26
CA ALA A 270 1.22 -27.08 23.46
C ALA A 270 0.90 -27.39 21.99
N ILE A 271 1.61 -28.36 21.43
CA ILE A 271 1.37 -28.95 20.11
C ILE A 271 0.99 -30.42 20.31
N ALA A 272 -0.18 -30.82 19.83
CA ALA A 272 -0.68 -32.19 20.01
C ALA A 272 0.07 -33.21 19.14
N PHE A 273 0.59 -32.78 17.98
CA PHE A 273 1.31 -33.63 17.02
C PHE A 273 2.76 -33.17 16.86
N THR A 274 3.71 -34.00 17.26
CA THR A 274 5.15 -33.71 17.21
C THR A 274 5.70 -33.52 15.79
N TYR A 275 4.99 -34.01 14.78
CA TYR A 275 5.33 -33.80 13.36
C TYR A 275 5.34 -32.31 12.97
N PHE A 276 4.56 -31.45 13.65
CA PHE A 276 4.57 -30.01 13.38
C PHE A 276 5.75 -29.28 14.03
N ASN A 277 6.51 -29.93 14.94
CA ASN A 277 7.59 -29.27 15.67
C ASN A 277 8.67 -28.70 14.74
N PRO A 278 9.17 -29.41 13.71
CA PRO A 278 10.16 -28.86 12.78
C PRO A 278 9.67 -27.62 12.03
N LEU A 279 8.43 -27.68 11.54
CA LEU A 279 7.81 -26.56 10.80
C LEU A 279 7.59 -25.36 11.72
N PHE A 280 7.13 -25.57 12.95
CA PHE A 280 6.94 -24.51 13.93
C PHE A 280 8.27 -23.84 14.31
N LYS A 281 9.32 -24.63 14.58
CA LYS A 281 10.67 -24.11 14.85
C LYS A 281 11.18 -23.28 13.67
N ALA A 282 11.11 -23.82 12.46
CA ALA A 282 11.57 -23.15 11.25
C ALA A 282 10.81 -21.83 11.01
N GLY A 283 9.48 -21.85 11.14
CA GLY A 283 8.64 -20.67 10.93
C GLY A 283 8.94 -19.55 11.94
N VAL A 284 8.98 -19.87 13.24
CA VAL A 284 9.28 -18.88 14.29
C VAL A 284 10.70 -18.33 14.12
N MET A 285 11.67 -19.20 13.85
CA MET A 285 13.07 -18.80 13.64
C MET A 285 13.23 -17.92 12.40
N LEU A 286 12.58 -18.26 11.28
CA LEU A 286 12.60 -17.47 10.05
C LEU A 286 11.99 -16.08 10.27
N CYS A 287 10.82 -16.00 10.92
CA CYS A 287 10.16 -14.74 11.20
C CYS A 287 11.01 -13.84 12.12
N ALA A 288 11.57 -14.40 13.20
CA ALA A 288 12.40 -13.65 14.12
C ALA A 288 13.71 -13.18 13.47
N MET A 289 14.32 -14.03 12.62
CA MET A 289 15.53 -13.70 11.87
C MET A 289 15.28 -12.58 10.86
N LEU A 290 14.19 -12.65 10.08
CA LEU A 290 13.81 -11.58 9.15
C LEU A 290 13.42 -10.29 9.87
N LEU A 291 12.60 -10.36 10.92
CA LEU A 291 12.15 -9.19 11.68
C LEU A 291 13.32 -8.44 12.32
N ALA A 292 14.23 -9.15 12.99
CA ALA A 292 15.43 -8.53 13.56
C ALA A 292 16.37 -8.03 12.47
N GLY A 293 16.50 -8.77 11.37
CA GLY A 293 17.27 -8.37 10.20
C GLY A 293 16.82 -7.04 9.62
N THR A 294 15.54 -6.94 9.26
CA THR A 294 14.94 -5.75 8.65
C THR A 294 14.92 -4.56 9.60
N TYR A 295 14.51 -4.75 10.86
CA TYR A 295 14.46 -3.67 11.85
C TYR A 295 15.83 -3.03 12.08
N PHE A 296 16.86 -3.83 12.38
CA PHE A 296 18.18 -3.28 12.65
C PHE A 296 18.91 -2.79 11.39
N ALA A 297 18.57 -3.34 10.22
CA ALA A 297 18.97 -2.76 8.94
C ALA A 297 18.37 -1.36 8.73
N ALA A 298 17.13 -1.12 9.13
CA ALA A 298 16.54 0.22 9.08
C ALA A 298 17.26 1.20 10.02
N VAL A 299 17.60 0.77 11.24
CA VAL A 299 18.26 1.63 12.24
C VAL A 299 19.70 2.00 11.88
N LYS A 300 20.51 1.02 11.43
CA LYS A 300 21.92 1.25 11.08
C LYS A 300 22.26 0.65 9.72
N PRO A 301 21.90 1.35 8.62
CA PRO A 301 21.90 0.72 7.33
C PRO A 301 23.27 0.33 6.76
N HIS A 302 24.32 1.01 7.19
CA HIS A 302 25.68 0.85 6.65
C HIS A 302 26.56 -0.10 7.49
N GLN A 303 26.06 -0.63 8.60
CA GLN A 303 26.84 -1.51 9.47
C GLN A 303 26.49 -2.97 9.19
N VAL A 304 27.13 -3.57 8.19
CA VAL A 304 26.85 -4.97 7.78
C VAL A 304 27.00 -5.94 8.94
N GLY A 305 28.03 -5.78 9.78
CA GLY A 305 28.22 -6.61 10.98
C GLY A 305 27.04 -6.50 11.96
N TRP A 306 26.46 -5.31 12.13
CA TRP A 306 25.29 -5.10 12.98
C TRP A 306 24.05 -5.84 12.45
N ILE A 307 23.85 -5.80 11.13
CA ILE A 307 22.72 -6.46 10.47
C ILE A 307 22.88 -7.99 10.48
N LEU A 308 24.09 -8.50 10.26
CA LEU A 308 24.34 -9.94 10.35
C LEU A 308 24.17 -10.45 11.79
N CYS A 309 24.68 -9.70 12.77
CA CYS A 309 24.46 -9.99 14.17
C CYS A 309 22.97 -9.96 14.55
N SER A 310 22.17 -9.06 13.98
CA SER A 310 20.73 -9.01 14.27
C SER A 310 19.97 -10.20 13.70
N HIS A 311 20.30 -10.66 12.48
CA HIS A 311 19.74 -11.89 11.93
C HIS A 311 20.08 -13.10 12.81
N PHE A 312 21.36 -13.21 13.24
CA PHE A 312 21.79 -14.28 14.13
C PHE A 312 21.09 -14.22 15.50
N ALA A 313 20.98 -13.03 16.10
CA ALA A 313 20.28 -12.83 17.36
C ALA A 313 18.79 -13.17 17.24
N GLY A 314 18.13 -12.74 16.15
CA GLY A 314 16.75 -13.08 15.84
C GLY A 314 16.54 -14.58 15.66
N ALA A 315 17.43 -15.24 14.92
CA ALA A 315 17.46 -16.69 14.77
C ALA A 315 17.60 -17.41 16.13
N LEU A 316 18.54 -16.98 16.97
CA LEU A 316 18.78 -17.56 18.29
C LEU A 316 17.55 -17.39 19.20
N LEU A 317 17.01 -16.18 19.30
CA LEU A 317 15.83 -15.89 20.11
C LEU A 317 14.60 -16.63 19.61
N GLY A 318 14.38 -16.68 18.29
CA GLY A 318 13.28 -17.41 17.67
C GLY A 318 13.37 -18.91 17.93
N TYR A 319 14.56 -19.51 17.82
CA TYR A 319 14.77 -20.91 18.14
C TYR A 319 14.52 -21.21 19.61
N ILE A 320 15.07 -20.39 20.52
CA ILE A 320 14.85 -20.53 21.97
C ILE A 320 13.36 -20.44 22.31
N ALA A 321 12.66 -19.44 21.78
CA ALA A 321 11.23 -19.25 21.99
C ALA A 321 10.42 -20.45 21.48
N ALA A 322 10.71 -20.93 20.27
CA ALA A 322 10.05 -22.11 19.72
C ALA A 322 10.27 -23.35 20.60
N GLU A 323 11.50 -23.57 21.07
CA GLU A 323 11.84 -24.71 21.93
C GLU A 323 11.18 -24.63 23.31
N MET A 324 11.13 -23.43 23.90
CA MET A 324 10.43 -23.18 25.16
C MET A 324 8.92 -23.44 25.04
N ILE A 325 8.29 -23.04 23.93
CA ILE A 325 6.86 -23.29 23.69
C ILE A 325 6.60 -24.79 23.49
N ILE A 326 7.42 -25.48 22.69
CA ILE A 326 7.26 -26.91 22.42
C ILE A 326 7.45 -27.74 23.71
N ARG A 327 8.51 -27.46 24.48
CA ARG A 327 8.84 -28.23 25.70
C ARG A 327 8.11 -27.75 26.94
N LYS A 328 7.53 -26.54 26.92
CA LYS A 328 6.93 -25.82 28.06
C LYS A 328 7.83 -25.69 29.28
N THR A 329 9.11 -25.55 29.05
CA THR A 329 10.10 -25.37 30.11
C THR A 329 11.15 -24.40 29.62
N TRP A 330 11.71 -23.65 30.57
CA TRP A 330 12.86 -22.78 30.36
C TRP A 330 14.15 -23.60 30.18
N HIS A 331 14.16 -24.85 30.65
CA HIS A 331 15.31 -25.75 30.60
C HIS A 331 15.35 -26.50 29.25
N ILE A 332 15.79 -25.79 28.21
CA ILE A 332 15.85 -26.33 26.84
C ILE A 332 17.22 -26.89 26.45
N LEU A 333 18.29 -26.57 27.19
CA LEU A 333 19.65 -26.95 26.84
C LEU A 333 19.84 -28.47 26.89
N SER A 334 20.28 -29.03 25.77
CA SER A 334 20.67 -30.43 25.64
C SER A 334 21.75 -30.55 24.58
N ARG A 335 22.54 -31.64 24.56
CA ARG A 335 23.64 -31.81 23.60
C ARG A 335 23.22 -31.77 22.12
N ARG A 336 21.95 -32.03 21.82
CA ARG A 336 21.40 -32.02 20.45
C ARG A 336 20.95 -30.63 19.98
N VAL A 337 20.62 -29.74 20.91
CA VAL A 337 20.04 -28.43 20.59
C VAL A 337 20.97 -27.52 19.77
N PRO A 338 22.28 -27.40 20.09
CA PRO A 338 23.19 -26.59 19.28
C PRO A 338 23.33 -27.12 17.84
N LEU A 339 23.35 -28.45 17.67
CA LEU A 339 23.42 -29.08 16.34
C LEU A 339 22.13 -28.83 15.55
N GLU A 340 20.97 -29.02 16.17
CA GLU A 340 19.67 -28.71 15.55
C GLU A 340 19.61 -27.23 15.13
N PHE A 341 19.97 -26.31 16.02
CA PHE A 341 20.03 -24.88 15.72
C PHE A 341 20.96 -24.56 14.55
N ALA A 342 22.15 -25.15 14.51
CA ALA A 342 23.08 -24.97 13.41
C ALA A 342 22.49 -25.44 12.06
N VAL A 343 21.80 -26.59 12.04
CA VAL A 343 21.14 -27.09 10.82
C VAL A 343 20.03 -26.15 10.36
N TYR A 344 19.13 -25.70 11.25
CA TYR A 344 18.11 -24.70 10.89
C TYR A 344 18.73 -23.38 10.44
N GLY A 345 19.80 -22.94 11.11
CA GLY A 345 20.52 -21.70 10.79
C GLY A 345 21.08 -21.73 9.37
N VAL A 346 21.72 -22.83 8.99
CA VAL A 346 22.25 -23.00 7.62
C VAL A 346 21.11 -23.05 6.60
N LEU A 347 20.08 -23.87 6.83
CA LEU A 347 18.97 -24.02 5.87
C LEU A 347 18.20 -22.72 5.66
N LEU A 348 17.82 -22.03 6.74
CA LEU A 348 17.10 -20.76 6.65
C LEU A 348 18.00 -19.63 6.18
N GLY A 349 19.28 -19.64 6.54
CA GLY A 349 20.27 -18.70 6.02
C GLY A 349 20.41 -18.82 4.51
N LEU A 350 20.50 -20.04 3.97
CA LEU A 350 20.51 -20.29 2.53
C LEU A 350 19.19 -19.84 1.87
N LEU A 351 18.05 -20.12 2.49
CA LEU A 351 16.73 -19.69 1.99
C LEU A 351 16.65 -18.16 1.82
N ILE A 352 17.21 -17.39 2.77
CA ILE A 352 17.25 -15.93 2.72
C ILE A 352 18.32 -15.41 1.76
N TYR A 353 19.47 -16.09 1.67
CA TYR A 353 20.63 -15.64 0.90
C TYR A 353 20.48 -15.91 -0.61
N ILE A 354 19.97 -17.08 -1.01
CA ILE A 354 19.88 -17.47 -2.44
C ILE A 354 19.15 -16.42 -3.30
N PRO A 355 17.96 -15.91 -2.91
CA PRO A 355 17.24 -14.92 -3.73
C PRO A 355 17.99 -13.61 -3.95
N VAL A 356 18.81 -13.19 -2.98
CA VAL A 356 19.57 -11.94 -3.00
C VAL A 356 21.01 -12.14 -3.50
N SER A 357 21.41 -13.37 -3.75
CA SER A 357 22.72 -13.70 -4.29
C SER A 357 22.80 -13.42 -5.79
N GLY A 358 24.03 -13.29 -6.31
CA GLY A 358 24.26 -13.15 -7.75
C GLY A 358 23.82 -14.36 -8.59
N LEU A 359 23.50 -15.51 -7.97
CA LEU A 359 23.10 -16.74 -8.65
C LEU A 359 21.81 -16.60 -9.45
N THR A 360 20.90 -15.71 -9.04
CA THR A 360 19.63 -15.48 -9.74
C THR A 360 19.79 -14.63 -11.00
N GLY A 361 20.93 -13.93 -11.12
CA GLY A 361 21.16 -12.92 -12.16
C GLY A 361 20.16 -11.76 -12.10
N TYR A 362 19.48 -11.53 -10.96
CA TYR A 362 18.43 -10.51 -10.87
C TYR A 362 18.97 -9.11 -11.19
N GLU A 363 20.10 -8.74 -10.59
CA GLU A 363 20.70 -7.40 -10.68
C GLU A 363 21.37 -7.14 -12.03
N SER A 364 21.88 -8.18 -12.70
CA SER A 364 22.62 -8.05 -13.96
C SER A 364 21.77 -8.20 -15.22
N ARG A 365 20.50 -8.57 -15.05
CA ARG A 365 19.60 -8.85 -16.18
C ARG A 365 19.14 -7.55 -16.83
N VAL A 366 19.49 -7.38 -18.10
CA VAL A 366 18.93 -6.36 -19.01
C VAL A 366 18.35 -7.09 -20.22
N PRO A 367 17.05 -6.94 -20.56
CA PRO A 367 16.45 -7.64 -21.70
C PRO A 367 17.15 -7.27 -23.03
N ALA A 368 17.19 -8.19 -23.99
CA ALA A 368 17.63 -7.90 -25.36
C ALA A 368 16.58 -7.05 -26.10
N ALA A 369 17.00 -6.15 -26.99
CA ALA A 369 16.09 -5.22 -27.68
C ALA A 369 15.01 -5.95 -28.49
N GLU A 370 15.37 -7.05 -29.14
CA GLU A 370 14.47 -7.88 -29.95
C GLU A 370 13.31 -8.51 -29.18
N HIS A 371 13.46 -8.69 -27.86
CA HIS A 371 12.43 -9.28 -27.00
C HIS A 371 11.53 -8.22 -26.33
N ILE A 372 11.76 -6.94 -26.58
CA ILE A 372 11.04 -5.84 -25.95
C ILE A 372 9.94 -5.36 -26.90
N THR A 373 8.69 -5.49 -26.48
CA THR A 373 7.53 -4.96 -27.21
C THR A 373 7.19 -3.52 -26.80
N GLY A 374 7.59 -3.11 -25.59
CA GLY A 374 7.42 -1.75 -25.12
C GLY A 374 8.21 -1.44 -23.85
N VAL A 375 8.61 -0.18 -23.69
CA VAL A 375 9.39 0.31 -22.55
C VAL A 375 8.70 1.52 -21.92
N TYR A 376 8.82 1.61 -20.60
CA TYR A 376 8.57 2.82 -19.84
C TYR A 376 9.83 3.14 -19.01
N ALA A 377 10.24 4.40 -19.02
CA ALA A 377 11.22 4.96 -18.10
C ALA A 377 10.70 6.31 -17.60
N GLY A 378 10.63 6.49 -16.29
CA GLY A 378 10.15 7.74 -15.69
C GLY A 378 9.88 7.63 -14.20
N SER A 379 9.43 8.73 -13.61
CA SER A 379 9.16 8.83 -12.17
C SER A 379 7.72 8.46 -11.81
N ASN A 380 6.82 8.45 -12.80
CA ASN A 380 5.38 8.31 -12.58
C ASN A 380 4.84 6.88 -12.76
N TYR A 381 5.70 5.86 -12.92
CA TYR A 381 5.23 4.48 -13.15
C TYR A 381 4.26 4.02 -12.07
N ARG A 382 4.58 4.30 -10.80
CA ARG A 382 3.72 3.91 -9.67
C ARG A 382 2.32 4.51 -9.81
N MET A 383 2.21 5.78 -10.19
CA MET A 383 0.92 6.44 -10.40
C MET A 383 0.10 5.80 -11.53
N TYR A 384 0.75 5.26 -12.56
CA TYR A 384 0.09 4.53 -13.65
C TYR A 384 -0.27 3.08 -13.30
N ASN A 385 0.52 2.43 -12.45
CA ASN A 385 0.39 0.99 -12.18
C ASN A 385 -0.36 0.68 -10.88
N ASP A 386 -0.47 1.65 -9.97
CA ASP A 386 -1.05 1.48 -8.63
C ASP A 386 -2.39 2.21 -8.53
N ASP A 387 -3.50 1.45 -8.63
CA ASP A 387 -4.86 1.97 -8.43
C ASP A 387 -5.06 2.57 -7.03
N SER A 388 -4.21 2.22 -6.05
CA SER A 388 -4.29 2.76 -4.68
C SER A 388 -3.71 4.17 -4.55
N TYR A 389 -2.81 4.61 -5.44
CA TYR A 389 -2.28 5.98 -5.40
C TYR A 389 -3.35 7.01 -5.77
N ASN A 390 -4.28 6.65 -6.66
CA ASN A 390 -5.45 7.45 -7.02
C ASN A 390 -6.58 7.39 -5.96
N ARG A 391 -6.39 6.68 -4.85
CA ARG A 391 -7.41 6.33 -3.85
C ARG A 391 -7.57 7.37 -2.73
N TYR A 392 -6.63 8.33 -2.61
CA TYR A 392 -6.82 9.52 -1.75
C TYR A 392 -7.85 10.51 -2.31
N ALA A 393 -8.29 10.31 -3.55
CA ALA A 393 -9.43 11.00 -4.10
C ALA A 393 -10.70 10.19 -3.76
N SER A 394 -11.64 10.84 -3.09
CA SER A 394 -12.88 10.26 -2.58
C SER A 394 -13.63 9.33 -3.55
N GLY A 395 -13.95 8.11 -3.08
CA GLY A 395 -15.21 7.38 -3.32
C GLY A 395 -15.53 6.83 -4.72
N GLU A 396 -15.27 7.57 -5.79
CA GLU A 396 -15.60 7.24 -7.18
C GLU A 396 -14.43 7.54 -8.15
N VAL A 397 -13.45 8.35 -7.72
CA VAL A 397 -12.27 8.74 -8.52
C VAL A 397 -11.39 7.54 -8.85
N ALA A 398 -11.17 6.66 -7.86
CA ALA A 398 -10.26 5.52 -7.97
C ALA A 398 -10.66 4.54 -9.10
N LYS A 399 -11.96 4.44 -9.42
CA LYS A 399 -12.45 3.57 -10.49
C LYS A 399 -12.33 4.19 -11.87
N VAL A 400 -12.38 5.52 -11.99
CA VAL A 400 -12.24 6.23 -13.27
C VAL A 400 -10.77 6.40 -13.67
N SER A 401 -9.88 6.56 -12.69
CA SER A 401 -8.43 6.57 -12.92
C SER A 401 -7.82 5.21 -13.28
N SER A 402 -8.58 4.12 -13.07
CA SER A 402 -8.21 2.73 -13.45
C SER A 402 -7.92 2.55 -14.96
N GLY A 403 -8.21 3.58 -15.78
CA GLY A 403 -7.91 3.60 -17.20
C GLY A 403 -6.48 4.00 -17.57
N SER A 404 -5.66 4.50 -16.64
CA SER A 404 -4.30 4.97 -16.97
C SER A 404 -3.32 3.79 -17.09
N ARG A 405 -3.50 2.95 -18.11
CA ARG A 405 -2.53 1.93 -18.48
C ARG A 405 -1.17 2.61 -18.64
N VAL A 406 -0.14 2.03 -18.00
CA VAL A 406 1.24 2.50 -18.17
C VAL A 406 1.52 2.72 -19.67
N PRO A 407 1.93 3.93 -20.08
CA PRO A 407 2.15 4.25 -21.49
C PRO A 407 3.50 3.68 -21.94
N PHE A 408 3.50 2.39 -22.32
CA PHE A 408 4.67 1.76 -22.91
C PHE A 408 4.86 2.21 -24.36
N SER A 409 6.09 2.56 -24.74
CA SER A 409 6.46 2.85 -26.13
C SER A 409 7.42 1.79 -26.70
N GLY A 410 7.20 1.42 -27.96
CA GLY A 410 8.07 0.53 -28.75
C GLY A 410 9.06 1.27 -29.67
N GLY A 411 9.22 2.59 -29.52
CA GLY A 411 10.15 3.37 -30.35
C GLY A 411 11.59 2.87 -30.22
N GLN A 412 12.23 2.48 -31.33
CA GLN A 412 13.54 1.83 -31.31
C GLN A 412 14.62 2.67 -30.60
N GLN A 413 14.69 3.96 -30.91
CA GLN A 413 15.66 4.88 -30.27
C GLN A 413 15.41 5.02 -28.77
N TYR A 414 14.14 5.05 -28.34
CA TYR A 414 13.78 5.14 -26.93
C TYR A 414 14.13 3.85 -26.18
N VAL A 415 13.80 2.70 -26.76
CA VAL A 415 14.13 1.37 -26.23
C VAL A 415 15.65 1.24 -26.05
N GLU A 416 16.45 1.62 -27.05
CA GLU A 416 17.90 1.58 -26.98
C GLU A 416 18.47 2.55 -25.92
N ALA A 417 17.95 3.78 -25.84
CA ALA A 417 18.37 4.75 -24.84
C ALA A 417 18.11 4.25 -23.41
N VAL A 418 16.92 3.70 -23.14
CA VAL A 418 16.57 3.17 -21.81
C VAL A 418 17.39 1.92 -21.47
N ARG A 419 17.63 1.04 -22.46
CA ARG A 419 18.51 -0.13 -22.26
C ARG A 419 19.95 0.29 -21.94
N ASN A 420 20.48 1.30 -22.63
CA ASN A 420 21.83 1.81 -22.39
C ASN A 420 21.93 2.40 -20.97
N LEU A 421 20.95 3.22 -20.56
CA LEU A 421 20.86 3.73 -19.19
C LEU A 421 20.84 2.57 -18.17
N HIS A 422 20.01 1.55 -18.41
CA HIS A 422 19.93 0.37 -17.53
C HIS A 422 21.26 -0.38 -17.44
N GLN A 423 21.96 -0.57 -18.57
CA GLN A 423 23.25 -1.22 -18.61
C GLN A 423 24.31 -0.42 -17.83
N THR A 424 24.36 0.91 -18.01
CA THR A 424 25.26 1.78 -17.24
C THR A 424 24.96 1.71 -15.75
N LEU A 425 23.69 1.72 -15.34
CA LEU A 425 23.29 1.61 -13.93
C LEU A 425 23.73 0.28 -13.31
N VAL A 426 23.56 -0.83 -14.03
CA VAL A 426 23.96 -2.17 -13.58
C VAL A 426 25.49 -2.30 -13.44
N THR A 427 26.25 -1.67 -14.34
CA THR A 427 27.72 -1.69 -14.34
C THR A 427 28.31 -0.76 -13.28
N MET A 428 27.86 0.50 -13.24
CA MET A 428 28.42 1.53 -12.35
C MET A 428 27.95 1.40 -10.90
N ARG A 429 26.71 0.89 -10.69
CA ARG A 429 26.07 0.73 -9.38
C ARG A 429 26.29 1.94 -8.46
N PRO A 430 25.71 3.11 -8.79
CA PRO A 430 25.83 4.29 -7.96
C PRO A 430 25.37 3.96 -6.53
N ASP A 431 26.22 4.31 -5.55
CA ASP A 431 25.98 3.99 -4.16
C ASP A 431 24.66 4.63 -3.70
N LYS A 432 23.76 3.82 -3.10
CA LYS A 432 22.53 4.30 -2.45
C LYS A 432 22.85 5.34 -1.36
N ASN A 433 24.09 5.40 -0.87
CA ASN A 433 24.56 6.31 0.17
C ASN A 433 25.21 7.61 -0.36
N ALA A 434 25.38 7.76 -1.68
CA ALA A 434 25.76 9.05 -2.29
C ALA A 434 24.64 10.11 -2.17
N PHE A 435 23.50 9.71 -1.62
CA PHE A 435 22.33 10.54 -1.38
C PHE A 435 22.20 10.78 0.12
N PRO A 436 22.46 12.00 0.62
CA PRO A 436 22.18 12.34 2.01
C PRO A 436 20.74 11.98 2.35
N LEU A 437 20.54 11.44 3.56
CA LEU A 437 19.26 10.92 4.07
C LEU A 437 18.11 11.94 4.09
N GLU A 438 18.39 13.22 3.87
CA GLU A 438 17.39 14.28 3.78
C GLU A 438 17.84 15.24 2.70
N GLY A 439 17.05 15.37 1.63
CA GLY A 439 17.31 16.32 0.56
C GLY A 439 17.01 15.81 -0.83
N TYR A 440 16.09 16.49 -1.51
CA TYR A 440 16.06 16.53 -2.96
C TYR A 440 17.37 17.15 -3.46
N THR A 441 18.41 16.36 -3.67
CA THR A 441 19.54 16.81 -4.48
C THR A 441 19.00 17.04 -5.88
N ARG A 442 18.84 18.32 -6.26
CA ARG A 442 18.41 18.76 -7.59
C ARG A 442 19.15 17.95 -8.67
N GLY A 443 18.37 17.25 -9.50
CA GLY A 443 18.86 16.37 -10.58
C GLY A 443 18.97 14.88 -10.22
N SER A 444 18.87 14.48 -8.95
CA SER A 444 18.68 13.06 -8.62
C SER A 444 17.21 12.69 -8.82
N ARG A 445 16.96 11.60 -9.55
CA ARG A 445 15.59 11.14 -9.82
C ARG A 445 15.41 9.67 -9.46
N MET A 446 14.21 9.36 -8.99
CA MET A 446 13.74 7.98 -8.87
C MET A 446 13.13 7.59 -10.21
N PHE A 447 13.78 6.68 -10.92
CA PHE A 447 13.34 6.18 -12.21
C PHE A 447 12.90 4.74 -12.08
N THR A 448 11.69 4.47 -12.53
CA THR A 448 11.23 3.11 -12.78
C THR A 448 11.46 2.77 -14.24
N LEU A 449 12.22 1.71 -14.49
CA LEU A 449 12.42 1.12 -15.81
C LEU A 449 11.55 -0.12 -15.91
N ALA A 450 10.57 -0.11 -16.80
CA ALA A 450 9.67 -1.23 -17.02
C ALA A 450 9.69 -1.67 -18.48
N TYR A 451 9.74 -2.98 -18.68
CA TYR A 451 9.80 -3.64 -19.99
C TYR A 451 8.61 -4.58 -20.15
N GLN A 452 7.88 -4.45 -21.24
CA GLN A 452 6.99 -5.49 -21.76
C GLN A 452 7.78 -6.39 -22.70
N LEU A 453 7.69 -7.70 -22.46
CA LEU A 453 8.38 -8.70 -23.27
C LEU A 453 7.40 -9.41 -24.20
N ASP A 454 7.92 -9.92 -25.31
CA ASP A 454 7.21 -10.72 -26.31
C ASP A 454 6.48 -11.95 -25.73
N ASN A 455 7.02 -12.55 -24.67
CA ASN A 455 6.45 -13.68 -23.94
C ASN A 455 5.34 -13.30 -22.94
N GLY A 456 4.89 -12.04 -22.93
CA GLY A 456 3.83 -11.53 -22.06
C GLY A 456 4.26 -11.22 -20.61
N ARG A 457 5.51 -11.49 -20.22
CA ARG A 457 6.03 -11.11 -18.90
C ARG A 457 6.42 -9.63 -18.88
N LYS A 458 6.38 -9.06 -17.67
CA LYS A 458 6.90 -7.72 -17.39
C LYS A 458 8.15 -7.80 -16.52
N MET A 459 9.12 -6.93 -16.80
CA MET A 459 10.28 -6.74 -15.96
C MET A 459 10.33 -5.29 -15.48
N VAL A 460 10.32 -5.08 -14.17
CA VAL A 460 10.33 -3.74 -13.54
C VAL A 460 11.56 -3.60 -12.67
N ARG A 461 12.22 -2.45 -12.76
CA ARG A 461 13.36 -2.05 -11.95
C ARG A 461 13.19 -0.63 -11.49
N GLU A 462 13.69 -0.33 -10.30
CA GLU A 462 13.66 1.03 -9.77
C GLU A 462 15.02 1.46 -9.27
N TYR A 463 15.47 2.61 -9.76
CA TYR A 463 16.78 3.15 -9.46
C TYR A 463 16.65 4.59 -8.98
N ARG A 464 17.45 4.94 -7.97
CA ARG A 464 17.74 6.34 -7.67
C ARG A 464 18.98 6.73 -8.45
N ILE A 465 18.80 7.51 -9.50
CA ILE A 465 19.86 7.93 -10.42
C ILE A 465 20.42 9.27 -9.90
N PRO A 466 21.73 9.42 -9.70
CA PRO A 466 22.33 10.70 -9.34
C PRO A 466 22.39 11.62 -10.56
N ALA A 467 22.35 12.94 -10.30
CA ALA A 467 22.46 13.94 -11.36
C ALA A 467 23.81 13.88 -12.09
N GLN A 468 24.87 13.54 -11.35
CA GLN A 468 26.26 13.56 -11.81
C GLN A 468 26.73 12.16 -12.21
N GLY A 469 27.39 12.06 -13.37
CA GLY A 469 27.98 10.83 -13.91
C GLY A 469 27.06 10.00 -14.80
N PHE A 470 25.82 10.46 -15.03
CA PHE A 470 24.82 9.81 -15.89
C PHE A 470 24.16 10.81 -16.86
N GLU A 471 24.68 12.05 -16.97
CA GLU A 471 24.12 13.08 -17.82
C GLU A 471 23.96 12.65 -19.29
N PRO A 472 24.91 11.94 -19.93
CA PRO A 472 24.73 11.50 -21.32
C PRO A 472 23.55 10.54 -21.50
N GLU A 473 23.45 9.51 -20.66
CA GLU A 473 22.37 8.51 -20.72
C GLU A 473 21.02 9.12 -20.35
N MET A 474 20.98 9.98 -19.33
CA MET A 474 19.77 10.67 -18.93
C MET A 474 19.30 11.65 -20.00
N LYS A 475 20.22 12.36 -20.67
CA LYS A 475 19.89 13.25 -21.81
C LYS A 475 19.33 12.47 -23.00
N ALA A 476 19.86 11.28 -23.28
CA ALA A 476 19.34 10.41 -24.33
C ALA A 476 17.91 9.92 -24.05
N VAL A 477 17.60 9.54 -22.79
CA VAL A 477 16.26 9.09 -22.39
C VAL A 477 15.29 10.26 -22.29
N MET A 478 15.63 11.31 -21.54
CA MET A 478 14.73 12.44 -21.25
C MET A 478 14.54 13.39 -22.44
N GLY A 479 15.46 13.37 -23.40
CA GLY A 479 15.33 14.11 -24.65
C GLY A 479 14.31 13.47 -25.62
N ASN A 480 14.01 12.17 -25.44
CA ASN A 480 13.12 11.43 -26.32
C ASN A 480 11.65 11.87 -26.14
N GLU A 481 10.90 11.94 -27.23
CA GLU A 481 9.49 12.32 -27.22
C GLU A 481 8.63 11.32 -26.44
N ASP A 482 8.91 10.02 -26.55
CA ASP A 482 8.16 8.96 -25.86
C ASP A 482 8.28 9.07 -24.34
N PHE A 483 9.48 9.43 -23.85
CA PHE A 483 9.69 9.74 -22.44
C PHE A 483 8.80 10.90 -22.00
N LYS A 484 8.83 12.03 -22.73
CA LYS A 484 8.10 13.24 -22.36
C LYS A 484 6.58 13.03 -22.39
N ARG A 485 6.09 12.25 -23.37
CA ARG A 485 4.68 11.87 -23.46
C ARG A 485 4.21 11.10 -22.21
N ALA A 486 5.04 10.19 -21.73
CA ALA A 486 4.77 9.36 -20.56
C ALA A 486 4.99 10.11 -19.22
N GLU A 487 6.07 10.87 -19.10
CA GLU A 487 6.43 11.59 -17.87
C GLU A 487 5.46 12.74 -17.59
N TYR A 488 5.09 13.51 -18.61
CA TYR A 488 4.18 14.67 -18.47
C TYR A 488 2.72 14.36 -18.76
N ASP A 489 2.38 13.07 -18.92
CA ASP A 489 1.04 12.61 -19.23
C ASP A 489 0.33 13.44 -20.32
N ILE A 490 0.94 13.49 -21.49
CA ILE A 490 0.39 14.21 -22.64
C ILE A 490 -0.94 13.56 -23.10
N GLN A 491 -1.17 12.28 -22.77
CA GLN A 491 -2.40 11.60 -23.11
C GLN A 491 -3.64 12.23 -22.47
N ALA A 492 -3.56 12.74 -21.23
CA ALA A 492 -4.70 13.44 -20.63
C ALA A 492 -5.06 14.74 -21.35
N LEU A 493 -4.08 15.42 -21.97
CA LEU A 493 -4.34 16.60 -22.80
C LEU A 493 -5.06 16.26 -24.12
N ASN A 494 -5.03 15.01 -24.58
CA ASN A 494 -5.73 14.59 -25.80
C ASN A 494 -7.24 14.39 -25.60
N THR A 495 -7.75 14.51 -24.37
CA THR A 495 -9.19 14.41 -24.08
C THR A 495 -9.93 15.68 -24.52
N GLU A 496 -11.26 15.64 -24.53
CA GLU A 496 -12.07 16.80 -24.85
C GLU A 496 -12.09 17.78 -23.66
N ILE A 497 -11.26 18.83 -23.78
CA ILE A 497 -11.11 19.88 -22.77
C ILE A 497 -12.11 20.99 -23.07
N GLU A 498 -12.93 21.35 -22.07
CA GLU A 498 -13.89 22.46 -22.14
C GLU A 498 -13.21 23.81 -21.90
N SER A 499 -12.34 23.87 -20.88
CA SER A 499 -11.65 25.10 -20.50
C SER A 499 -10.34 24.82 -19.77
N PHE A 500 -9.47 25.83 -19.70
CA PHE A 500 -8.29 25.79 -18.83
C PHE A 500 -8.44 26.81 -17.70
N ARG A 501 -8.19 26.38 -16.47
CA ARG A 501 -8.09 27.26 -15.30
C ARG A 501 -6.61 27.46 -14.97
N LEU A 502 -6.16 28.71 -15.04
CA LEU A 502 -4.82 29.10 -14.63
C LEU A 502 -4.88 29.70 -13.23
N SER A 503 -3.91 29.35 -12.38
CA SER A 503 -3.79 29.91 -11.04
C SER A 503 -2.35 30.26 -10.72
N SER A 504 -2.14 31.45 -10.16
CA SER A 504 -0.87 31.90 -9.59
C SER A 504 -1.15 32.71 -8.34
N ARG A 505 -0.62 32.27 -7.20
CA ARG A 505 -0.89 32.85 -5.87
C ARG A 505 -2.40 32.99 -5.63
N ASN A 506 -2.92 34.21 -5.44
CA ASN A 506 -4.34 34.50 -5.23
C ASN A 506 -5.12 34.80 -6.53
N ARG A 507 -4.48 34.75 -7.70
CA ARG A 507 -5.08 35.09 -9.00
C ARG A 507 -5.52 33.83 -9.74
N VAL A 508 -6.68 33.91 -10.37
CA VAL A 508 -7.27 32.83 -11.17
C VAL A 508 -7.81 33.41 -12.47
N VAL A 509 -7.46 32.77 -13.59
CA VAL A 509 -7.92 33.12 -14.94
C VAL A 509 -8.48 31.87 -15.60
N ARG A 510 -9.51 31.99 -16.43
CA ARG A 510 -10.04 30.89 -17.24
C ARG A 510 -9.94 31.21 -18.73
N ILE A 511 -9.52 30.22 -19.51
CA ILE A 511 -9.57 30.21 -20.98
C ILE A 511 -10.74 29.32 -21.36
N THR A 512 -11.73 29.87 -22.05
CA THR A 512 -13.03 29.24 -22.29
C THR A 512 -13.47 29.28 -23.75
N GLU A 513 -12.89 30.17 -24.56
CA GLU A 513 -13.21 30.26 -25.99
C GLU A 513 -12.67 29.02 -26.72
N PRO A 514 -13.50 28.27 -27.49
CA PRO A 514 -13.08 26.99 -28.07
C PRO A 514 -11.83 27.05 -28.94
N GLU A 515 -11.66 28.12 -29.73
CA GLU A 515 -10.47 28.33 -30.56
C GLU A 515 -9.22 28.53 -29.71
N ASP A 516 -9.32 29.38 -28.66
CA ASP A 516 -8.22 29.64 -27.73
C ASP A 516 -7.86 28.40 -26.90
N VAL A 517 -8.86 27.60 -26.50
CA VAL A 517 -8.63 26.34 -25.77
C VAL A 517 -7.85 25.35 -26.64
N GLN A 518 -8.20 25.22 -27.92
CA GLN A 518 -7.50 24.34 -28.84
C GLN A 518 -6.07 24.83 -29.12
N GLU A 519 -5.90 26.12 -29.41
CA GLU A 519 -4.59 26.73 -29.67
C GLU A 519 -3.67 26.62 -28.44
N PHE A 520 -4.18 26.96 -27.25
CA PHE A 520 -3.44 26.85 -25.98
C PHE A 520 -3.01 25.41 -25.71
N LYS A 521 -3.89 24.43 -25.94
CA LYS A 521 -3.58 23.00 -25.79
C LYS A 521 -2.43 22.59 -26.71
N ASP A 522 -2.49 22.96 -27.98
CA ASP A 522 -1.48 22.57 -28.97
C ASP A 522 -0.12 23.20 -28.66
N ILE A 523 -0.10 24.46 -28.24
CA ILE A 523 1.13 25.14 -27.78
C ILE A 523 1.69 24.45 -26.53
N LEU A 524 0.85 24.16 -25.53
CA LEU A 524 1.28 23.50 -24.30
C LEU A 524 1.90 22.13 -24.56
N ILE A 525 1.30 21.33 -25.46
CA ILE A 525 1.84 20.03 -25.87
C ILE A 525 3.21 20.22 -26.54
N ARG A 526 3.34 21.16 -27.50
CA ARG A 526 4.62 21.42 -28.18
C ARG A 526 5.72 21.85 -27.20
N GLU A 527 5.42 22.77 -26.30
CA GLU A 527 6.37 23.24 -25.28
C GLU A 527 6.85 22.10 -24.39
N LYS A 528 5.93 21.24 -23.92
CA LYS A 528 6.28 20.06 -23.10
C LYS A 528 7.16 19.07 -23.87
N LEU A 529 6.87 18.82 -25.15
CA LEU A 529 7.66 17.90 -25.98
C LEU A 529 9.03 18.49 -26.38
N ASN A 530 9.16 19.82 -26.45
CA ASN A 530 10.39 20.49 -26.85
C ASN A 530 11.33 20.84 -25.69
N MET A 531 10.93 20.60 -24.43
CA MET A 531 11.78 20.90 -23.27
C MET A 531 13.17 20.27 -23.36
N SER A 532 14.21 21.08 -23.12
CA SER A 532 15.59 20.60 -23.04
C SER A 532 15.81 19.75 -21.79
N TYR A 533 16.90 18.98 -21.74
CA TYR A 533 17.26 18.21 -20.55
C TYR A 533 17.49 19.12 -19.34
N GLU A 534 18.07 20.28 -19.61
CA GLU A 534 18.38 21.33 -18.66
C GLU A 534 17.08 21.89 -18.08
N ASP A 535 16.12 22.32 -18.92
CA ASP A 535 14.81 22.82 -18.48
C ASP A 535 14.06 21.83 -17.59
N GLN A 536 14.13 20.53 -17.92
CA GLN A 536 13.47 19.48 -17.15
C GLN A 536 14.07 19.33 -15.74
N ASN A 537 15.36 19.64 -15.53
CA ASN A 537 16.07 19.45 -14.25
C ASN A 537 16.38 20.76 -13.49
N GLU A 538 16.15 21.89 -14.12
CA GLU A 538 16.55 23.20 -13.64
C GLU A 538 15.63 23.79 -12.57
N GLY A 539 14.63 23.05 -12.06
CA GLY A 539 13.73 23.44 -10.95
C GLY A 539 13.20 24.88 -11.08
N GLN A 540 12.72 25.22 -12.27
CA GLN A 540 12.17 26.53 -12.58
C GLN A 540 10.87 26.71 -11.79
N LEU A 541 10.65 27.89 -11.21
CA LEU A 541 9.37 28.18 -10.56
C LEU A 541 8.31 28.43 -11.65
N PRO A 542 7.15 27.76 -11.60
CA PRO A 542 6.09 27.98 -12.56
C PRO A 542 5.52 29.40 -12.41
N ILE A 543 5.31 30.07 -13.53
CA ILE A 543 4.63 31.38 -13.59
C ILE A 543 3.17 31.21 -13.14
N ALA A 544 2.52 30.15 -13.61
CA ALA A 544 1.18 29.75 -13.22
C ALA A 544 1.02 28.22 -13.34
N TYR A 545 0.12 27.67 -12.52
CA TYR A 545 -0.36 26.31 -12.68
C TYR A 545 -1.56 26.30 -13.64
N ILE A 546 -1.62 25.27 -14.49
CA ILE A 546 -2.63 25.09 -15.53
C ILE A 546 -3.45 23.85 -15.19
N GLN A 547 -4.75 24.03 -15.06
CA GLN A 547 -5.70 22.98 -14.74
C GLN A 547 -6.65 22.79 -15.93
N PRO A 548 -6.60 21.68 -16.69
CA PRO A 548 -7.61 21.36 -17.69
C PRO A 548 -8.93 21.01 -16.99
N ILE A 549 -10.01 21.53 -17.55
CA ILE A 549 -11.39 21.23 -17.15
C ILE A 549 -12.02 20.49 -18.33
N ASN A 550 -12.26 19.20 -18.14
CA ASN A 550 -12.87 18.36 -19.17
C ASN A 550 -14.38 18.56 -19.19
N LYS A 551 -15.01 18.38 -20.36
CA LYS A 551 -16.48 18.29 -20.40
C LYS A 551 -16.92 17.10 -19.54
N PRO A 552 -17.99 17.23 -18.73
CA PRO A 552 -18.63 16.06 -18.15
C PRO A 552 -19.01 15.14 -19.30
N ALA A 553 -18.58 13.88 -19.26
CA ALA A 553 -19.05 12.88 -20.23
C ALA A 553 -20.58 12.86 -20.17
N ASP A 554 -21.25 12.83 -21.33
CA ASP A 554 -22.70 12.69 -21.40
C ASP A 554 -23.12 11.57 -20.44
N GLU A 555 -23.96 11.93 -19.47
CA GLU A 555 -24.57 10.96 -18.58
C GLU A 555 -25.23 9.91 -19.48
N GLU A 556 -24.79 8.64 -19.41
CA GLU A 556 -25.73 7.56 -19.69
C GLU A 556 -26.88 7.78 -18.69
N GLU A 557 -27.97 8.38 -19.19
CA GLU A 557 -29.24 8.59 -18.49
C GLU A 557 -29.59 7.28 -17.76
N GLY A 558 -29.35 7.27 -16.44
CA GLY A 558 -29.62 6.11 -15.59
C GLY A 558 -28.48 5.69 -14.65
N SER A 559 -27.25 6.19 -14.81
CA SER A 559 -26.13 5.73 -13.95
C SER A 559 -25.87 6.56 -12.69
N GLY A 560 -26.24 7.85 -12.66
CA GLY A 560 -26.16 8.73 -11.47
C GLY A 560 -24.78 8.79 -10.82
N ARG A 561 -23.71 8.55 -11.59
CA ARG A 561 -22.32 8.57 -11.11
C ARG A 561 -21.67 9.89 -11.51
N ALA A 562 -21.43 10.78 -10.54
CA ALA A 562 -20.66 11.99 -10.80
C ALA A 562 -19.21 11.57 -11.07
N MET A 563 -18.76 11.72 -12.32
CA MET A 563 -17.39 11.38 -12.72
C MET A 563 -16.41 12.35 -12.05
N VAL A 564 -15.89 11.97 -10.87
CA VAL A 564 -14.85 12.77 -10.22
C VAL A 564 -13.59 12.67 -11.07
N THR A 565 -13.32 13.73 -11.83
CA THR A 565 -12.19 13.78 -12.76
C THR A 565 -10.91 13.98 -11.97
N VAL A 566 -9.96 13.03 -12.04
CA VAL A 566 -8.59 13.25 -11.54
C VAL A 566 -8.05 14.48 -12.26
N THR A 567 -7.96 15.59 -11.54
CA THR A 567 -7.47 16.83 -12.12
C THR A 567 -5.95 16.77 -12.16
N ARG A 568 -5.37 16.64 -13.35
CA ARG A 568 -3.91 16.71 -13.56
C ARG A 568 -3.51 18.16 -13.81
N ASN A 569 -2.57 18.67 -13.00
CA ASN A 569 -2.08 20.03 -13.14
C ASN A 569 -0.81 20.06 -13.99
N TYR A 570 -0.73 21.05 -14.88
CA TYR A 570 0.44 21.38 -15.69
C TYR A 570 1.00 22.72 -15.21
N GLU A 571 2.15 23.09 -15.76
CA GLU A 571 2.91 24.27 -15.34
C GLU A 571 3.20 25.13 -16.55
N TRP A 572 3.05 26.45 -16.41
CA TRP A 572 3.63 27.41 -17.33
C TRP A 572 5.03 27.79 -16.82
N LEU A 573 6.06 27.25 -17.47
CA LEU A 573 7.45 27.53 -17.10
C LEU A 573 7.98 28.78 -17.84
N PRO A 574 8.94 29.53 -17.25
CA PRO A 574 9.62 30.64 -17.93
C PRO A 574 10.33 30.26 -19.25
N SER A 575 10.68 28.98 -19.42
CA SER A 575 11.24 28.44 -20.66
C SER A 575 10.23 28.34 -21.80
N TYR A 576 8.92 28.37 -21.53
CA TYR A 576 7.88 28.23 -22.55
C TYR A 576 7.63 29.56 -23.28
N LYS A 577 8.49 29.86 -24.26
CA LYS A 577 8.49 31.14 -24.98
C LYS A 577 7.29 31.32 -25.90
N GLU A 578 6.88 30.27 -26.60
CA GLU A 578 5.71 30.30 -27.48
C GLU A 578 4.45 30.52 -26.65
N LEU A 579 4.29 29.75 -25.56
CA LEU A 579 3.16 29.92 -24.64
C LEU A 579 3.15 31.30 -24.01
N GLY A 580 4.32 31.81 -23.61
CA GLY A 580 4.44 33.13 -23.02
C GLY A 580 4.02 34.26 -23.96
N ASN A 581 4.46 34.20 -25.21
CA ASN A 581 4.08 35.18 -26.24
C ASN A 581 2.57 35.12 -26.51
N TRP A 582 2.00 33.91 -26.60
CA TRP A 582 0.56 33.74 -26.80
C TRP A 582 -0.26 34.32 -25.62
N MET A 583 0.17 34.05 -24.38
CA MET A 583 -0.45 34.57 -23.16
C MET A 583 -0.42 36.10 -23.09
N GLU A 584 0.65 36.74 -23.59
CA GLU A 584 0.76 38.20 -23.69
C GLU A 584 -0.17 38.75 -24.77
N GLN A 585 -0.16 38.16 -25.97
CA GLN A 585 -1.01 38.60 -27.10
C GLN A 585 -2.51 38.54 -26.77
N LYS A 586 -2.94 37.51 -26.04
CA LYS A 586 -4.34 37.34 -25.62
C LYS A 586 -4.69 38.10 -24.32
N GLY A 587 -3.72 38.79 -23.71
CA GLY A 587 -3.92 39.59 -22.50
C GLY A 587 -4.18 38.76 -21.22
N TYR A 588 -3.77 37.50 -21.20
CA TYR A 588 -3.87 36.63 -20.02
C TYR A 588 -2.65 36.75 -19.09
N ALA A 589 -1.47 37.06 -19.64
CA ALA A 589 -0.23 37.21 -18.87
C ALA A 589 -0.34 38.26 -17.77
N ASP A 590 -0.84 39.46 -18.08
CA ASP A 590 -0.97 40.57 -17.13
C ASP A 590 -1.93 40.26 -15.97
N LYS A 591 -2.91 39.36 -16.21
CA LYS A 591 -3.91 38.97 -15.21
C LYS A 591 -3.38 37.93 -14.22
N ILE A 592 -2.30 37.22 -14.55
CA ILE A 592 -1.82 36.06 -13.77
C ILE A 592 -0.39 36.21 -13.26
N ARG A 593 0.50 36.90 -13.98
CA ARG A 593 1.92 37.05 -13.62
C ARG A 593 2.11 37.89 -12.36
N THR A 594 2.94 37.39 -11.44
CA THR A 594 3.41 38.19 -10.30
C THR A 594 4.43 39.22 -10.79
N THR A 595 4.29 40.47 -10.36
CA THR A 595 5.18 41.58 -10.75
C THR A 595 5.90 42.15 -9.54
N ALA A 596 6.93 42.98 -9.76
CA ALA A 596 7.58 43.67 -8.64
C ALA A 596 6.63 44.52 -7.78
N GLN A 597 5.47 44.95 -8.29
CA GLN A 597 4.49 45.70 -7.50
C GLN A 597 3.85 44.85 -6.40
N ASP A 598 3.76 43.55 -6.60
CA ASP A 598 3.18 42.60 -5.66
C ASP A 598 4.13 42.27 -4.49
N VAL A 599 5.41 42.63 -4.61
CA VAL A 599 6.45 42.36 -3.61
C VAL A 599 6.73 43.62 -2.78
N LYS A 600 6.60 43.50 -1.47
CA LYS A 600 6.89 44.57 -0.50
C LYS A 600 8.39 44.74 -0.26
N SER A 601 9.12 43.63 -0.13
CA SER A 601 10.58 43.62 0.02
C SER A 601 11.18 42.26 -0.31
N ALA A 602 12.45 42.26 -0.70
CA ALA A 602 13.25 41.06 -0.87
C ALA A 602 14.46 41.11 0.08
N GLU A 603 14.63 40.08 0.92
CA GLU A 603 15.84 39.87 1.71
C GLU A 603 16.70 38.80 1.04
N ILE A 604 17.97 39.10 0.80
CA ILE A 604 18.88 38.24 0.04
C ILE A 604 20.11 37.91 0.88
N ILE A 605 20.56 36.67 0.77
CA ILE A 605 21.80 36.17 1.36
C ILE A 605 22.59 35.38 0.32
N LYS A 606 23.91 35.31 0.51
CA LYS A 606 24.73 34.28 -0.14
C LYS A 606 24.60 32.98 0.65
N ASP A 607 24.09 31.93 0.02
CA ASP A 607 23.75 30.69 0.70
C ASP A 607 24.96 29.73 0.73
N ASP A 608 25.88 29.98 1.67
CA ASP A 608 27.12 29.21 1.85
C ASP A 608 27.11 28.41 3.17
N TYR A 609 25.95 27.88 3.57
CA TYR A 609 25.76 27.16 4.85
C TYR A 609 25.80 25.63 4.73
N LYS A 610 25.82 25.07 3.51
CA LYS A 610 25.94 23.62 3.32
C LYS A 610 27.31 23.15 3.79
N GLY A 611 27.34 22.17 4.69
CA GLY A 611 28.55 21.67 5.35
C GLY A 611 28.95 22.44 6.61
N LYS A 612 28.32 23.59 6.90
CA LYS A 612 28.47 24.32 8.18
C LYS A 612 27.37 24.00 9.19
N LEU A 613 26.25 23.46 8.72
CA LEU A 613 25.10 23.05 9.53
C LEU A 613 24.94 21.53 9.55
N SER A 614 24.27 21.02 10.59
CA SER A 614 23.87 19.61 10.64
C SER A 614 22.91 19.28 9.48
N PRO A 615 22.92 18.05 8.93
CA PRO A 615 22.12 17.66 7.78
C PRO A 615 20.63 18.06 7.85
N GLU A 616 20.01 17.86 9.01
CA GLU A 616 18.59 18.19 9.30
C GLU A 616 18.26 19.69 9.17
N LYS A 617 19.28 20.55 9.21
CA LYS A 617 19.12 22.01 9.23
C LYS A 617 19.47 22.67 7.90
N ILE A 618 19.95 21.90 6.91
CA ILE A 618 20.44 22.41 5.61
C ILE A 618 19.32 22.98 4.72
N TYR A 619 18.08 22.51 4.88
CA TYR A 619 16.93 23.00 4.08
C TYR A 619 16.09 24.04 4.82
N ASN A 620 16.49 24.43 6.03
CA ASN A 620 15.79 25.46 6.79
C ASN A 620 16.28 26.84 6.35
N VAL A 621 15.66 27.38 5.31
CA VAL A 621 16.06 28.68 4.72
C VAL A 621 15.97 29.81 5.73
N GLU A 622 14.95 29.82 6.59
CA GLU A 622 14.82 30.87 7.62
C GLU A 622 15.94 30.79 8.66
N LEU A 623 16.46 29.60 8.97
CA LEU A 623 17.65 29.46 9.80
C LEU A 623 18.89 30.05 9.10
N HIS A 624 19.07 29.76 7.81
CA HIS A 624 20.18 30.34 7.03
C HIS A 624 20.10 31.87 7.00
N MET A 625 18.91 32.41 6.76
CA MET A 625 18.62 33.85 6.79
C MET A 625 18.88 34.45 8.18
N ALA A 626 18.43 33.81 9.25
CA ALA A 626 18.65 34.29 10.62
C ALA A 626 20.14 34.32 10.99
N LEU A 627 20.91 33.31 10.59
CA LEU A 627 22.37 33.28 10.79
C LEU A 627 23.07 34.37 9.98
N ALA A 628 22.64 34.60 8.73
CA ALA A 628 23.15 35.67 7.90
C ALA A 628 22.84 37.05 8.50
N ARG A 629 21.63 37.26 9.04
CA ARG A 629 21.25 38.49 9.78
C ARG A 629 22.17 38.73 10.98
N GLN A 630 22.44 37.70 11.78
CA GLN A 630 23.36 37.79 12.93
C GLN A 630 24.79 38.16 12.50
N GLN A 631 25.22 37.63 11.36
CA GLN A 631 26.55 37.88 10.79
C GLN A 631 26.62 39.17 9.95
N LYS A 632 25.50 39.90 9.82
CA LYS A 632 25.35 41.08 8.94
C LYS A 632 25.68 40.78 7.46
N LEU A 633 25.36 39.57 7.01
CA LEU A 633 25.54 39.08 5.63
C LEU A 633 24.23 39.07 4.82
N SER A 634 23.15 39.64 5.36
CA SER A 634 21.84 39.76 4.73
C SER A 634 21.58 41.19 4.23
N VAL A 635 20.99 41.32 3.04
CA VAL A 635 20.61 42.61 2.46
C VAL A 635 19.11 42.62 2.22
N VAL A 636 18.44 43.72 2.57
CA VAL A 636 17.02 43.93 2.24
C VAL A 636 16.92 45.03 1.19
N THR A 637 16.25 44.73 0.07
CA THR A 637 15.93 45.70 -0.98
C THR A 637 14.42 45.91 -1.12
N ARG A 638 14.04 47.14 -1.45
CA ARG A 638 12.68 47.54 -1.85
C ARG A 638 12.64 48.15 -3.26
N ASP A 639 13.79 48.14 -3.95
CA ASP A 639 13.90 48.64 -5.31
C ASP A 639 13.14 47.70 -6.25
N LYS A 640 12.15 48.25 -6.95
CA LYS A 640 11.29 47.49 -7.85
C LYS A 640 12.05 46.89 -9.03
N LYS A 641 13.11 47.55 -9.52
CA LYS A 641 13.93 47.02 -10.61
C LYS A 641 14.72 45.79 -10.18
N LEU A 642 15.33 45.87 -8.99
CA LEU A 642 16.06 44.74 -8.39
C LEU A 642 15.12 43.57 -8.09
N ILE A 643 13.90 43.84 -7.61
CA ILE A 643 12.88 42.83 -7.37
C ILE A 643 12.43 42.15 -8.67
N GLU A 644 12.24 42.91 -9.75
CA GLU A 644 11.87 42.34 -11.06
C GLU A 644 12.95 41.35 -11.53
N GLY A 645 14.23 41.74 -11.44
CA GLY A 645 15.34 40.84 -11.78
C GLY A 645 15.42 39.58 -10.90
N ILE A 646 14.96 39.64 -9.65
CA ILE A 646 14.83 38.46 -8.78
C ILE A 646 13.69 37.57 -9.28
N LEU A 647 12.52 38.13 -9.58
CA LEU A 647 11.36 37.38 -10.07
C LEU A 647 11.60 36.70 -11.42
N GLU A 648 12.42 37.30 -12.29
CA GLU A 648 12.79 36.72 -13.59
C GLU A 648 13.77 35.54 -13.47
N ASN A 649 14.62 35.53 -12.44
CA ASN A 649 15.69 34.55 -12.26
C ASN A 649 15.45 33.57 -11.10
N GLN A 650 14.28 33.65 -10.47
CA GLN A 650 13.93 32.82 -9.32
C GLN A 650 13.80 31.35 -9.70
N ARG A 651 14.24 30.52 -8.76
CA ARG A 651 14.19 29.06 -8.85
C ARG A 651 13.74 28.49 -7.52
N GLU A 652 13.28 27.24 -7.56
CA GLU A 652 13.02 26.50 -6.33
C GLU A 652 14.28 26.49 -5.46
N TYR A 653 14.07 26.68 -4.16
CA TYR A 653 15.16 26.76 -3.19
C TYR A 653 15.95 25.44 -3.17
N ALA A 654 17.27 25.54 -3.37
CA ALA A 654 18.13 24.36 -3.55
C ALA A 654 19.17 24.14 -2.45
N GLY A 655 19.33 25.07 -1.49
CA GLY A 655 20.28 24.93 -0.37
C GLY A 655 21.71 24.60 -0.79
N LYS A 656 22.18 25.16 -1.91
CA LYS A 656 23.48 24.83 -2.53
C LYS A 656 24.46 25.97 -2.36
N ASN A 657 25.66 25.66 -1.85
CA ASN A 657 26.78 26.60 -1.76
C ASN A 657 27.05 27.29 -3.11
N GLY A 658 27.33 28.59 -3.06
CA GLY A 658 27.57 29.43 -4.23
C GLY A 658 26.30 29.97 -4.91
N MET A 659 25.11 29.58 -4.46
CA MET A 659 23.84 30.20 -4.87
C MET A 659 23.48 31.34 -3.92
N TYR A 660 22.55 32.19 -4.36
CA TYR A 660 21.91 33.16 -3.47
C TYR A 660 20.53 32.64 -3.07
N ALA A 661 20.11 32.97 -1.85
CA ALA A 661 18.75 32.72 -1.38
C ALA A 661 18.06 34.06 -1.16
N ALA A 662 16.79 34.16 -1.57
CA ALA A 662 15.98 35.35 -1.37
C ALA A 662 14.66 35.00 -0.68
N LYS A 663 14.27 35.81 0.30
CA LYS A 663 12.97 35.82 0.96
C LYS A 663 12.16 36.98 0.40
N LEU A 664 11.09 36.67 -0.32
CA LEU A 664 10.15 37.62 -0.88
C LEU A 664 8.97 37.78 0.08
N GLU A 665 8.78 38.99 0.60
CA GLU A 665 7.59 39.37 1.36
C GLU A 665 6.62 40.07 0.42
N TYR A 666 5.42 39.53 0.28
CA TYR A 666 4.42 40.04 -0.64
C TYR A 666 3.43 40.99 0.06
N THR A 667 2.73 41.80 -0.72
CA THR A 667 1.77 42.80 -0.22
C THR A 667 0.55 42.19 0.47
N ASP A 668 0.22 40.94 0.17
CA ASP A 668 -0.86 40.15 0.79
C ASP A 668 -0.44 39.45 2.09
N GLY A 669 0.80 39.65 2.56
CA GLY A 669 1.34 39.10 3.80
C GLY A 669 1.94 37.70 3.67
N ASP A 670 1.89 37.11 2.47
CA ASP A 670 2.50 35.82 2.16
C ASP A 670 4.02 35.97 1.95
N THR A 671 4.76 34.89 2.16
CA THR A 671 6.23 34.87 2.08
C THR A 671 6.72 33.66 1.32
N GLN A 672 7.60 33.90 0.35
CA GLN A 672 8.21 32.83 -0.45
C GLN A 672 9.73 32.88 -0.36
N TYR A 673 10.35 31.70 -0.33
CA TYR A 673 11.80 31.54 -0.37
C TYR A 673 12.21 30.98 -1.73
N VAL A 674 13.19 31.62 -2.37
CA VAL A 674 13.67 31.25 -3.70
C VAL A 674 15.20 31.16 -3.73
N SER A 675 15.74 30.40 -4.67
CA SER A 675 17.17 30.42 -5.00
C SER A 675 17.42 31.20 -6.30
N LEU A 676 18.57 31.86 -6.38
CA LEU A 676 19.01 32.61 -7.56
C LEU A 676 20.40 32.12 -7.99
N ASP A 677 20.56 31.89 -9.29
CA ASP A 677 21.88 31.60 -9.86
C ASP A 677 22.67 32.91 -9.96
N GLY A 678 23.91 32.89 -9.45
CA GLY A 678 24.85 33.99 -9.58
C GLY A 678 25.05 34.47 -11.03
N LYS A 679 24.79 33.66 -12.06
CA LYS A 679 24.97 34.08 -13.46
C LYS A 679 23.89 35.06 -13.96
N GLY A 680 22.66 34.98 -13.47
CA GLY A 680 21.52 35.80 -13.93
C GLY A 680 21.25 37.08 -13.12
N LEU A 681 21.97 37.25 -12.02
CA LEU A 681 21.78 38.36 -11.09
C LEU A 681 22.35 39.69 -11.61
N GLU A 682 21.54 40.76 -11.53
CA GLU A 682 21.98 42.12 -11.85
C GLU A 682 23.26 42.46 -11.08
N PRO A 683 24.29 43.06 -11.71
CA PRO A 683 25.54 43.45 -11.05
C PRO A 683 25.33 44.32 -9.81
N ALA A 684 24.30 45.18 -9.83
CA ALA A 684 23.90 46.00 -8.70
C ALA A 684 23.48 45.16 -7.48
N LEU A 685 22.76 44.04 -7.68
CA LEU A 685 22.36 43.16 -6.56
C LEU A 685 23.56 42.43 -5.95
N LYS A 686 24.55 42.04 -6.76
CA LYS A 686 25.78 41.39 -6.29
C LYS A 686 26.67 42.34 -5.49
N GLN A 687 26.70 43.62 -5.86
CA GLN A 687 27.47 44.65 -5.15
C GLN A 687 26.89 45.00 -3.77
N LEU A 688 25.59 44.75 -3.56
CA LEU A 688 24.95 44.99 -2.27
C LEU A 688 25.32 43.93 -1.22
N LEU A 689 25.68 42.72 -1.66
CA LEU A 689 25.99 41.60 -0.76
C LEU A 689 27.47 41.65 -0.34
N PRO A 690 27.77 41.48 0.96
CA PRO A 690 29.13 41.55 1.50
C PRO A 690 30.04 40.37 1.14
#